data_AF-A0A0F7KJK3-F1
#
_entry.id   AF-A0A0F7KJK3-F1
#
_cell.length_a   1.000
_cell.length_b   1.000
_cell.length_c   1.000
_cell.angle_alpha   90.00
_cell.angle_beta   90.00
_cell.angle_gamma   90.00
#
_symmetry.space_group_name_H-M   'P 1'
#
loop_
_entity.id
_entity.type
_entity.pdbx_description
1 polymer ?
#
loop_
_entity_poly.entity_id
_entity_poly.type
_entity_poly.pdbx_seq_one_letter_code
_entity_poly.pdbx_strand_id
1 'polypeptide(L)'
;MASECIKGGNAKSGSIMDEAQCVNRSAESFPAADEDYFIDMDYGISQKPDEVVAALQPFWSPTTAISPEEAVTRIVKGRNNWIVWTGGNDKLWDNMNAQSFGSFDLLKVLSNHPKLQEKNPKHSRDHRWEWFGLVNEPCFMKNTDPEGKLAGREDRFGLYLDVRDPDCAADPFENEKKYPGVKIGARGKTVPVGSYYGYATGIIGLRLFPNPDFNEAAKKRWDAEKYYSDPAYYNDPKLVKPYRVGMSCGFCHVGPNPTNPPKDPENPQWANLNSNPGAQYFWFDRVFAYEADKTSFAYQTLHTNRPGALDTSLISTDYINNPRTMNAIYNLPARMLHALRWGEEELTDGERGNKQFNHFEEVPADSSLRAFFKASKEVDKVLTPRVLKDAADSVGGLGALNRVFINIGLFSEEWLQHITPLVGGKPFTPFPIKAAEQNSSYWRATEQQTLDGALFFLAATPPDYLKNAPGGERYLTDDEKTLERGKKVFAENCAACHSSKLPEEAYQFFPNNGCVGPDYLDCWNQYWHWTNSAEFKEKMTKIVLEEDFLKENFLSTELRVPVTLLETNICASIATNAIEGDTWDNFSSTSYKNLPSVGEAIIHHPITREQTFYEIPPNDKDNKGGRGYIRPPSLTSIWSTAPFLLNNTLGKFYWSGSVEDRMKSFRISIEQLLWPEKRYCDQKDLYAAEYDGKEGAYTEEGAYIYGSETASSCEGKTYLTRSGKEVPGIIDRTTERSELKILKSYLPWYIRIFPIGDGLELGPFPEGIPVNLISNINMEMDLGQKISLSWDVLKYVGWDIFTLWKAQEDPKSITDEELRKILSGILDPLLEVNKCPDFVVNRGHYFGTDYLPAEEHRTALNDSDKRALIEFLKTM
;
A
#
# COMPACT_ATOMS: atom_id res chain seq x y z
N MET A 1 27.31 12.23 -9.03
CA MET A 1 26.65 11.10 -9.69
C MET A 1 27.73 10.19 -10.22
N ALA A 2 27.89 9.01 -9.60
CA ALA A 2 28.48 7.86 -10.24
C ALA A 2 27.77 7.75 -11.59
N SER A 3 28.55 7.89 -12.66
CA SER A 3 28.05 7.94 -14.04
C SER A 3 27.01 6.85 -14.27
N GLU A 4 25.83 7.22 -14.77
CA GLU A 4 24.82 6.25 -15.17
C GLU A 4 25.48 5.16 -16.02
N CYS A 5 25.34 3.90 -15.59
CA CYS A 5 25.99 2.78 -16.23
C CYS A 5 25.21 2.37 -17.47
N ILE A 6 25.50 3.05 -18.56
CA ILE A 6 24.76 2.93 -19.82
C ILE A 6 25.57 2.10 -20.81
N LYS A 7 24.99 1.00 -21.30
CA LYS A 7 25.51 0.26 -22.46
C LYS A 7 25.38 1.13 -23.72
N GLY A 8 26.51 1.44 -24.36
CA GLY A 8 26.51 2.17 -25.65
C GLY A 8 26.39 3.70 -25.57
N GLY A 9 26.50 4.29 -24.37
CA GLY A 9 26.73 5.73 -24.18
C GLY A 9 25.51 6.66 -24.16
N ASN A 10 24.30 6.17 -24.47
CA ASN A 10 23.05 6.94 -24.36
C ASN A 10 21.97 6.17 -23.59
N ALA A 11 21.40 6.77 -22.54
CA ALA A 11 20.36 6.15 -21.72
C ALA A 11 19.09 5.93 -22.56
N LYS A 12 18.70 4.67 -22.69
CA LYS A 12 17.40 4.22 -23.20
C LYS A 12 16.98 2.95 -22.45
N SER A 13 15.68 2.66 -22.43
CA SER A 13 15.19 1.40 -21.86
C SER A 13 15.96 0.20 -22.43
N GLY A 14 16.31 -0.74 -21.54
CA GLY A 14 17.08 -1.94 -21.83
C GLY A 14 18.59 -1.73 -21.97
N SER A 15 19.10 -0.50 -21.82
CA SER A 15 20.54 -0.20 -21.89
C SER A 15 21.18 0.14 -20.54
N ILE A 16 20.38 0.40 -19.51
CA ILE A 16 20.87 0.81 -18.19
C ILE A 16 21.10 -0.40 -17.32
N MET A 17 22.19 -0.39 -16.56
CA MET A 17 22.56 -1.43 -15.60
C MET A 17 22.41 -0.93 -14.17
N ASP A 18 22.09 -1.83 -13.24
CA ASP A 18 22.15 -1.52 -11.81
C ASP A 18 23.60 -1.37 -11.32
N GLU A 19 23.79 -0.78 -10.13
CA GLU A 19 25.12 -0.51 -9.56
C GLU A 19 26.01 -1.76 -9.44
N ALA A 20 25.43 -2.94 -9.19
CA ALA A 20 26.18 -4.19 -9.08
C ALA A 20 26.67 -4.67 -10.46
N GLN A 21 25.79 -4.64 -11.46
CA GLN A 21 26.09 -5.01 -12.82
C GLN A 21 27.11 -4.05 -13.46
N CYS A 22 27.11 -2.77 -13.09
CA CYS A 22 28.12 -1.77 -13.52
C CYS A 22 29.57 -2.24 -13.28
N VAL A 23 29.79 -2.95 -12.18
CA VAL A 23 31.12 -3.43 -11.75
C VAL A 23 31.28 -4.93 -11.98
N ASN A 24 30.46 -5.51 -12.85
CA ASN A 24 30.45 -6.93 -13.22
C ASN A 24 30.25 -7.88 -12.03
N ARG A 25 29.52 -7.44 -10.99
CA ARG A 25 29.15 -8.30 -9.87
C ARG A 25 27.88 -9.08 -10.23
N SER A 26 27.94 -10.40 -10.18
CA SER A 26 26.83 -11.28 -10.57
C SER A 26 25.82 -11.51 -9.44
N ALA A 27 24.64 -12.05 -9.79
CA ALA A 27 23.55 -12.30 -8.84
C ALA A 27 23.93 -13.36 -7.78
N GLU A 28 24.73 -14.36 -8.16
CA GLU A 28 25.16 -15.48 -7.30
C GLU A 28 26.04 -15.00 -6.13
N SER A 29 26.59 -13.78 -6.23
CA SER A 29 27.35 -13.14 -5.15
C SER A 29 26.48 -12.42 -4.10
N PHE A 30 25.16 -12.56 -4.20
CA PHE A 30 24.17 -12.05 -3.24
C PHE A 30 23.31 -13.21 -2.69
N PRO A 31 23.90 -14.21 -2.01
CA PRO A 31 23.12 -15.28 -1.41
C PRO A 31 22.13 -14.74 -0.35
N ALA A 32 20.98 -15.40 -0.22
CA ALA A 32 20.05 -15.12 0.86
C ALA A 32 20.71 -15.36 2.23
N ALA A 33 20.43 -14.45 3.17
CA ALA A 33 20.83 -14.60 4.55
C ALA A 33 20.07 -15.74 5.23
N ASP A 34 20.82 -16.61 5.90
CA ASP A 34 20.33 -17.82 6.58
C ASP A 34 20.36 -17.71 8.11
N GLU A 35 20.74 -16.54 8.67
CA GLU A 35 20.68 -16.32 10.11
C GLU A 35 19.23 -16.19 10.60
N ASP A 36 18.88 -16.99 11.59
CA ASP A 36 17.59 -16.92 12.26
C ASP A 36 17.55 -15.77 13.29
N TYR A 37 17.72 -14.53 12.81
CA TYR A 37 17.76 -13.32 13.66
C TYR A 37 16.39 -12.96 14.23
N PHE A 38 15.33 -13.16 13.44
CA PHE A 38 13.95 -12.85 13.80
C PHE A 38 13.23 -14.05 14.46
N ILE A 39 13.97 -14.92 15.15
CA ILE A 39 13.53 -16.25 15.61
C ILE A 39 12.21 -16.27 16.40
N ASP A 40 11.87 -15.20 17.11
CA ASP A 40 10.65 -15.09 17.90
C ASP A 40 9.47 -14.45 17.15
N MET A 41 9.72 -13.79 16.01
CA MET A 41 8.66 -13.23 15.16
C MET A 41 7.81 -14.34 14.54
N ASP A 42 6.62 -13.96 14.06
CA ASP A 42 5.74 -14.84 13.30
C ASP A 42 5.44 -16.15 14.07
N TYR A 43 5.14 -15.99 15.37
CA TYR A 43 4.85 -17.05 16.35
C TYR A 43 5.99 -18.03 16.61
N GLY A 44 7.22 -17.61 16.33
CA GLY A 44 8.42 -18.43 16.50
C GLY A 44 8.42 -19.67 15.62
N ILE A 45 7.83 -19.59 14.42
CA ILE A 45 7.61 -20.75 13.55
C ILE A 45 8.91 -21.47 13.17
N SER A 46 10.04 -20.76 13.05
CA SER A 46 11.35 -21.38 12.78
C SER A 46 11.87 -22.25 13.95
N GLN A 47 11.37 -22.04 15.17
CA GLN A 47 11.68 -22.85 16.36
C GLN A 47 10.88 -24.16 16.40
N LYS A 48 9.98 -24.39 15.43
CA LYS A 48 9.06 -25.52 15.38
C LYS A 48 9.21 -26.31 14.08
N PRO A 49 10.34 -27.01 13.86
CA PRO A 49 10.64 -27.64 12.57
C PRO A 49 9.56 -28.60 12.08
N ASP A 50 8.93 -29.36 12.99
CA ASP A 50 7.84 -30.29 12.64
C ASP A 50 6.59 -29.55 12.13
N GLU A 51 6.27 -28.38 12.68
CA GLU A 51 5.15 -27.55 12.19
C GLU A 51 5.46 -26.96 10.81
N VAL A 52 6.71 -26.53 10.58
CA VAL A 52 7.16 -26.04 9.26
C VAL A 52 7.04 -27.14 8.21
N VAL A 53 7.55 -28.33 8.51
CA VAL A 53 7.44 -29.49 7.60
C VAL A 53 5.98 -29.80 7.33
N ALA A 54 5.13 -29.88 8.36
CA ALA A 54 3.71 -30.15 8.19
C ALA A 54 2.98 -29.11 7.32
N ALA A 55 3.34 -27.83 7.44
CA ALA A 55 2.75 -26.76 6.64
C ALA A 55 3.21 -26.79 5.16
N LEU A 56 4.47 -27.14 4.90
CA LEU A 56 5.03 -27.18 3.55
C LEU A 56 4.74 -28.49 2.81
N GLN A 57 4.58 -29.60 3.51
CA GLN A 57 4.45 -30.93 2.91
C GLN A 57 3.33 -31.04 1.84
N PRO A 58 2.13 -30.44 2.01
CA PRO A 58 1.08 -30.45 0.99
C PRO A 58 1.48 -29.78 -0.33
N PHE A 59 2.46 -28.88 -0.28
CA PHE A 59 2.97 -28.10 -1.42
C PHE A 59 4.30 -28.66 -1.96
N TRP A 60 5.07 -29.38 -1.14
CA TRP A 60 6.43 -29.77 -1.48
C TRP A 60 6.53 -30.99 -2.40
N SER A 61 6.35 -32.22 -1.90
CA SER A 61 6.34 -33.44 -2.71
C SER A 61 5.55 -34.51 -1.97
N PRO A 62 4.62 -35.23 -2.62
CA PRO A 62 3.88 -36.31 -1.97
C PRO A 62 4.76 -37.54 -1.65
N THR A 63 5.91 -37.69 -2.32
CA THR A 63 6.78 -38.87 -2.18
C THR A 63 8.09 -38.61 -1.46
N THR A 64 8.53 -37.34 -1.39
CA THR A 64 9.80 -36.95 -0.77
C THR A 64 9.55 -35.83 0.24
N ALA A 65 9.72 -36.13 1.53
CA ALA A 65 9.61 -35.11 2.56
C ALA A 65 10.81 -34.16 2.52
N ILE A 66 10.55 -32.86 2.73
CA ILE A 66 11.61 -31.89 3.02
C ILE A 66 12.16 -32.18 4.42
N SER A 67 13.49 -32.14 4.58
CA SER A 67 14.08 -32.35 5.91
C SER A 67 13.72 -31.17 6.82
N PRO A 68 13.56 -31.37 8.15
CA PRO A 68 13.27 -30.27 9.07
C PRO A 68 14.30 -29.13 9.01
N GLU A 69 15.59 -29.46 8.87
CA GLU A 69 16.67 -28.47 8.75
C GLU A 69 16.56 -27.65 7.46
N GLU A 70 16.30 -28.30 6.33
CA GLU A 70 16.10 -27.60 5.06
C GLU A 70 14.84 -26.73 5.11
N ALA A 71 13.74 -27.26 5.63
CA ALA A 71 12.47 -26.54 5.75
C ALA A 71 12.62 -25.26 6.56
N VAL A 72 13.27 -25.34 7.73
CA VAL A 72 13.57 -24.17 8.57
C VAL A 72 14.49 -23.19 7.85
N THR A 73 15.57 -23.67 7.23
CA THR A 73 16.51 -22.82 6.49
C THR A 73 15.83 -22.04 5.37
N ARG A 74 14.92 -22.68 4.62
CA ARG A 74 14.14 -22.06 3.54
C ARG A 74 13.25 -20.94 4.08
N ILE A 75 12.47 -21.20 5.12
CA ILE A 75 11.58 -20.17 5.66
C ILE A 75 12.34 -19.02 6.34
N VAL A 76 13.52 -19.28 6.93
CA VAL A 76 14.39 -18.24 7.49
C VAL A 76 14.92 -17.33 6.39
N LYS A 77 15.41 -17.90 5.28
CA LYS A 77 15.81 -17.13 4.10
C LYS A 77 14.67 -16.29 3.53
N GLY A 78 13.48 -16.88 3.44
CA GLY A 78 12.26 -16.20 2.98
C GLY A 78 11.88 -15.01 3.87
N ARG A 79 11.88 -15.21 5.19
CA ARG A 79 11.60 -14.15 6.16
C ARG A 79 12.66 -13.05 6.11
N ASN A 80 13.95 -13.40 6.02
CA ASN A 80 15.03 -12.42 5.89
C ASN A 80 14.92 -11.62 4.58
N ASN A 81 14.57 -12.28 3.47
CA ASN A 81 14.28 -11.61 2.22
C ASN A 81 13.12 -10.60 2.38
N TRP A 82 12.05 -10.96 3.08
CA TRP A 82 10.93 -10.06 3.30
C TRP A 82 11.28 -8.87 4.22
N ILE A 83 12.00 -9.10 5.32
CA ILE A 83 12.17 -8.12 6.40
C ILE A 83 13.41 -7.22 6.24
N VAL A 84 14.47 -7.67 5.54
CA VAL A 84 15.73 -6.91 5.49
C VAL A 84 16.32 -6.70 4.08
N TRP A 85 15.93 -7.50 3.07
CA TRP A 85 16.44 -7.31 1.71
C TRP A 85 15.87 -6.06 1.04
N THR A 86 16.75 -5.15 0.59
CA THR A 86 16.37 -3.89 -0.06
C THR A 86 16.61 -3.90 -1.58
N GLY A 87 17.35 -4.88 -2.10
CA GLY A 87 17.60 -5.00 -3.54
C GLY A 87 18.28 -3.78 -4.18
N GLY A 88 19.09 -3.03 -3.41
CA GLY A 88 19.77 -1.83 -3.90
C GLY A 88 18.85 -0.64 -4.21
N ASN A 89 17.64 -0.62 -3.65
CA ASN A 89 16.68 0.47 -3.88
C ASN A 89 17.04 1.79 -3.17
N ASP A 90 18.13 1.85 -2.40
CA ASP A 90 18.59 3.05 -1.68
C ASP A 90 18.85 4.22 -2.63
N LYS A 91 19.19 3.94 -3.89
CA LYS A 91 19.35 4.93 -4.95
C LYS A 91 18.04 5.63 -5.34
N LEU A 92 16.92 4.90 -5.39
CA LEU A 92 15.62 5.51 -5.67
C LEU A 92 15.30 6.56 -4.62
N TRP A 93 15.38 6.16 -3.36
CA TRP A 93 14.97 7.00 -2.23
C TRP A 93 15.89 8.22 -2.06
N ASP A 94 17.18 8.08 -2.35
CA ASP A 94 18.12 9.22 -2.42
C ASP A 94 17.76 10.19 -3.56
N ASN A 95 17.37 9.67 -4.73
CA ASN A 95 16.89 10.49 -5.84
C ASN A 95 15.57 11.21 -5.49
N MET A 96 14.63 10.52 -4.84
CA MET A 96 13.35 11.12 -4.44
C MET A 96 13.55 12.29 -3.48
N ASN A 97 14.49 12.19 -2.54
CA ASN A 97 14.85 13.30 -1.64
C ASN A 97 15.33 14.54 -2.40
N ALA A 98 16.16 14.36 -3.43
CA ALA A 98 16.63 15.48 -4.26
C ALA A 98 15.50 16.10 -5.10
N GLN A 99 14.46 15.32 -5.44
CA GLN A 99 13.37 15.76 -6.30
C GLN A 99 12.13 16.28 -5.56
N SER A 100 12.10 16.25 -4.23
CA SER A 100 10.92 16.60 -3.43
C SER A 100 10.98 17.99 -2.79
N PHE A 101 11.85 18.91 -3.23
CA PHE A 101 12.08 20.21 -2.56
C PHE A 101 12.40 20.09 -1.05
N GLY A 102 13.01 18.97 -0.62
CA GLY A 102 13.34 18.73 0.78
C GLY A 102 12.19 18.30 1.68
N SER A 103 10.98 18.06 1.15
CA SER A 103 9.84 17.53 1.93
C SER A 103 10.04 16.07 2.36
N PHE A 104 10.60 15.23 1.49
CA PHE A 104 10.90 13.82 1.74
C PHE A 104 12.38 13.64 2.10
N ASP A 105 12.71 13.10 3.27
CA ASP A 105 14.07 12.69 3.61
C ASP A 105 14.10 11.57 4.66
N LEU A 106 14.24 10.31 4.22
CA LEU A 106 14.30 9.18 5.14
C LEU A 106 15.43 9.30 6.17
N LEU A 107 16.56 9.95 5.85
CA LEU A 107 17.66 10.09 6.80
C LEU A 107 17.30 11.04 7.96
N LYS A 108 16.37 11.98 7.75
CA LYS A 108 15.78 12.79 8.82
C LYS A 108 14.71 12.02 9.60
N VAL A 109 13.95 11.13 8.95
CA VAL A 109 13.01 10.23 9.64
C VAL A 109 13.73 9.29 10.62
N LEU A 110 14.93 8.81 10.28
CA LEU A 110 15.77 7.99 11.19
C LEU A 110 16.31 8.76 12.41
N SER A 111 16.30 10.10 12.37
CA SER A 111 17.11 10.93 13.26
C SER A 111 16.39 11.29 14.56
N ASN A 112 17.18 11.44 15.63
CA ASN A 112 16.76 11.98 16.92
C ASN A 112 17.22 13.44 17.12
N HIS A 113 17.64 14.15 16.07
CA HIS A 113 18.25 15.48 16.22
C HIS A 113 17.31 16.49 16.93
N PRO A 114 17.79 17.27 17.93
CA PRO A 114 16.96 18.24 18.65
C PRO A 114 16.22 19.24 17.76
N LYS A 115 16.82 19.68 16.65
CA LYS A 115 16.17 20.57 15.66
C LYS A 115 14.87 20.03 15.06
N LEU A 116 14.76 18.71 14.89
CA LEU A 116 13.53 18.08 14.40
C LEU A 116 12.47 18.07 15.52
N GLN A 117 12.91 17.91 16.76
CA GLN A 117 12.05 17.95 17.96
C GLN A 117 11.55 19.36 18.32
N GLU A 118 12.28 20.41 17.93
CA GLU A 118 11.82 21.81 18.08
C GLU A 118 10.52 22.07 17.31
N LYS A 119 10.37 21.49 16.10
CA LYS A 119 9.14 21.59 15.30
C LYS A 119 8.09 20.57 15.76
N ASN A 120 8.52 19.36 16.11
CA ASN A 120 7.63 18.30 16.57
C ASN A 120 8.29 17.47 17.67
N PRO A 121 7.91 17.65 18.95
CA PRO A 121 8.49 16.91 20.07
C PRO A 121 8.39 15.38 19.96
N LYS A 122 7.46 14.86 19.13
CA LYS A 122 7.29 13.42 18.88
C LYS A 122 8.22 12.88 17.78
N HIS A 123 9.04 13.71 17.13
CA HIS A 123 10.07 13.28 16.16
C HIS A 123 11.29 12.71 16.89
N SER A 124 11.12 11.57 17.55
CA SER A 124 12.13 10.87 18.35
C SER A 124 11.85 9.37 18.35
N ARG A 125 12.88 8.55 18.62
CA ARG A 125 12.73 7.10 18.88
C ARG A 125 11.65 6.81 19.94
N ASP A 126 11.52 7.67 20.95
CA ASP A 126 10.61 7.43 22.09
C ASP A 126 9.13 7.61 21.76
N HIS A 127 8.80 8.16 20.60
CA HIS A 127 7.43 8.43 20.14
C HIS A 127 7.25 8.01 18.67
N ARG A 128 8.13 7.14 18.17
CA ARG A 128 8.24 6.81 16.77
C ARG A 128 7.04 6.00 16.31
N TRP A 129 6.57 5.07 17.15
CA TRP A 129 5.33 4.35 16.91
C TRP A 129 4.14 5.30 16.96
N GLU A 130 4.03 6.12 18.00
CA GLU A 130 2.91 7.05 18.17
C GLU A 130 2.80 8.05 17.01
N TRP A 131 3.92 8.62 16.56
CA TRP A 131 3.91 9.67 15.54
C TRP A 131 3.95 9.14 14.12
N PHE A 132 4.87 8.22 13.80
CA PHE A 132 5.04 7.74 12.43
C PHE A 132 4.37 6.38 12.18
N GLY A 133 4.02 5.63 13.23
CA GLY A 133 3.61 4.23 13.09
C GLY A 133 4.75 3.30 12.67
N LEU A 134 6.00 3.72 12.88
CA LEU A 134 7.18 2.92 12.55
C LEU A 134 7.61 2.08 13.76
N VAL A 135 8.05 0.86 13.49
CA VAL A 135 8.44 -0.09 14.54
C VAL A 135 9.92 0.06 14.86
N ASN A 136 10.22 0.32 16.13
CA ASN A 136 11.58 0.27 16.65
C ASN A 136 12.12 -1.16 16.59
N GLU A 137 13.33 -1.32 16.05
CA GLU A 137 14.03 -2.61 16.12
C GLU A 137 14.42 -2.89 17.58
N PRO A 138 14.08 -4.07 18.15
CA PRO A 138 14.60 -4.49 19.45
C PRO A 138 16.13 -4.38 19.51
N CYS A 139 16.71 -4.14 20.68
CA CYS A 139 18.15 -3.92 20.89
C CYS A 139 18.74 -2.60 20.31
N PHE A 140 17.91 -1.61 19.98
CA PHE A 140 18.38 -0.27 19.63
C PHE A 140 17.97 0.76 20.67
N MET A 141 18.86 1.72 20.92
CA MET A 141 18.67 2.85 21.84
C MET A 141 19.13 4.15 21.19
N LYS A 142 18.71 5.30 21.74
CA LYS A 142 19.21 6.60 21.29
C LYS A 142 20.70 6.72 21.60
N ASN A 143 21.46 7.38 20.73
CA ASN A 143 22.84 7.72 21.03
C ASN A 143 22.94 8.94 21.94
N THR A 144 23.57 8.79 23.10
CA THR A 144 23.77 9.88 24.07
C THR A 144 25.23 9.99 24.50
N ASP A 145 25.64 11.18 24.91
CA ASP A 145 26.91 11.40 25.62
C ASP A 145 26.84 10.84 27.07
N PRO A 146 27.96 10.83 27.83
CA PRO A 146 27.98 10.35 29.21
C PRO A 146 27.03 11.10 30.16
N GLU A 147 26.63 12.33 29.81
CA GLU A 147 25.67 13.14 30.55
C GLU A 147 24.21 12.85 30.17
N GLY A 148 23.97 11.96 29.21
CA GLY A 148 22.64 11.54 28.75
C GLY A 148 22.01 12.47 27.71
N LYS A 149 22.78 13.41 27.14
CA LYS A 149 22.31 14.30 26.07
C LYS A 149 22.50 13.63 24.72
N LEU A 150 21.54 13.82 23.81
CA LEU A 150 21.59 13.30 22.45
C LEU A 150 22.86 13.76 21.74
N ALA A 151 23.56 12.82 21.11
CA ALA A 151 24.83 13.06 20.44
C ALA A 151 24.83 12.48 19.02
N GLY A 152 25.42 13.22 18.09
CA GLY A 152 25.72 12.72 16.75
C GLY A 152 26.79 11.62 16.81
N ARG A 153 26.63 10.57 16.02
CA ARG A 153 27.57 9.45 15.96
C ARG A 153 28.80 9.81 15.13
N GLU A 154 29.98 9.84 15.74
CA GLU A 154 31.23 10.10 15.01
C GLU A 154 31.50 9.05 13.93
N ASP A 155 31.20 7.78 14.21
CA ASP A 155 31.33 6.66 13.28
C ASP A 155 30.27 6.65 12.16
N ARG A 156 29.32 7.60 12.21
CA ARG A 156 28.29 7.85 11.19
C ARG A 156 28.24 9.33 10.81
N PHE A 157 29.41 9.97 10.70
CA PHE A 157 29.56 11.33 10.17
C PHE A 157 28.73 12.40 10.92
N GLY A 158 28.53 12.23 12.22
CA GLY A 158 27.80 13.18 13.08
C GLY A 158 26.27 13.08 12.99
N LEU A 159 25.72 12.07 12.32
CA LEU A 159 24.27 11.85 12.25
C LEU A 159 23.71 11.36 13.60
N TYR A 160 22.50 11.79 13.95
CA TYR A 160 21.84 11.49 15.24
C TYR A 160 20.99 10.21 15.14
N LEU A 161 21.64 9.10 14.81
CA LEU A 161 21.01 7.81 14.60
C LEU A 161 20.98 6.97 15.88
N ASP A 162 20.05 6.01 15.94
CA ASP A 162 20.05 5.01 17.00
C ASP A 162 21.35 4.18 16.97
N VAL A 163 21.70 3.61 18.12
CA VAL A 163 22.83 2.71 18.33
C VAL A 163 22.35 1.37 18.86
N ARG A 164 23.07 0.31 18.49
CA ARG A 164 22.86 -1.01 19.06
C ARG A 164 23.21 -1.00 20.54
N ASP A 165 22.35 -1.58 21.36
CA ASP A 165 22.64 -1.86 22.77
C ASP A 165 23.88 -2.77 22.85
N PRO A 166 24.93 -2.39 23.62
CA PRO A 166 26.15 -3.19 23.74
C PRO A 166 25.91 -4.57 24.39
N ASP A 167 24.81 -4.77 25.12
CA ASP A 167 24.46 -6.06 25.73
C ASP A 167 23.79 -7.02 24.74
N CYS A 168 23.41 -6.53 23.55
CA CYS A 168 22.87 -7.36 22.49
C CYS A 168 23.95 -7.91 21.55
N ALA A 169 23.68 -9.07 20.95
CA ALA A 169 24.52 -9.62 19.87
C ALA A 169 24.68 -8.61 18.72
N ALA A 170 25.67 -8.75 17.85
CA ALA A 170 25.79 -7.90 16.66
C ALA A 170 24.67 -8.19 15.64
N ASP A 171 24.37 -7.22 14.77
CA ASP A 171 23.49 -7.45 13.62
C ASP A 171 24.18 -8.41 12.64
N PRO A 172 23.63 -9.62 12.38
CA PRO A 172 24.26 -10.57 11.46
C PRO A 172 24.32 -10.03 10.02
N PHE A 173 23.37 -9.19 9.61
CA PHE A 173 23.28 -8.65 8.26
C PHE A 173 24.34 -7.57 8.00
N GLU A 174 24.93 -6.97 9.03
CA GLU A 174 26.05 -6.02 8.92
C GLU A 174 27.41 -6.69 8.64
N ASN A 175 27.47 -8.02 8.63
CA ASN A 175 28.71 -8.76 8.43
C ASN A 175 29.26 -8.56 7.00
N GLU A 176 30.11 -7.56 6.79
CA GLU A 176 30.71 -7.23 5.50
C GLU A 176 31.60 -8.35 4.92
N LYS A 177 32.03 -9.32 5.73
CA LYS A 177 32.80 -10.47 5.23
C LYS A 177 31.88 -11.50 4.59
N LYS A 178 30.73 -11.77 5.20
CA LYS A 178 29.72 -12.70 4.68
C LYS A 178 28.91 -12.05 3.56
N TYR A 179 28.58 -10.78 3.73
CA TYR A 179 27.71 -10.01 2.84
C TYR A 179 28.42 -8.78 2.25
N PRO A 180 29.55 -8.94 1.54
CA PRO A 180 30.35 -7.81 1.08
C PRO A 180 29.52 -6.90 0.16
N GLY A 181 29.47 -5.60 0.41
CA GLY A 181 28.74 -4.62 -0.40
C GLY A 181 29.34 -4.39 -1.80
N VAL A 182 28.71 -3.53 -2.60
CA VAL A 182 29.17 -3.23 -3.97
C VAL A 182 30.23 -2.14 -3.96
N LYS A 183 31.46 -2.47 -4.35
CA LYS A 183 32.56 -1.52 -4.44
C LYS A 183 32.44 -0.66 -5.71
N ILE A 184 31.79 0.50 -5.59
CA ILE A 184 31.58 1.48 -6.67
C ILE A 184 31.75 2.92 -6.17
N GLY A 185 32.28 3.80 -7.01
CA GLY A 185 32.45 5.23 -6.68
C GLY A 185 33.34 5.46 -5.46
N ALA A 186 32.75 6.02 -4.41
CA ALA A 186 33.33 6.35 -3.10
C ALA A 186 33.45 5.15 -2.15
N ARG A 187 32.70 4.06 -2.36
CA ARG A 187 32.71 2.86 -1.51
C ARG A 187 34.08 2.18 -1.56
N GLY A 188 34.73 2.05 -0.40
CA GLY A 188 36.11 1.58 -0.26
C GLY A 188 37.19 2.65 -0.51
N LYS A 189 36.79 3.93 -0.58
CA LYS A 189 37.70 5.09 -0.66
C LYS A 189 37.41 6.04 0.51
N THR A 190 36.41 6.91 0.37
CA THR A 190 36.02 7.91 1.37
C THR A 190 35.06 7.38 2.42
N VAL A 191 34.34 6.31 2.09
CA VAL A 191 33.40 5.58 2.94
C VAL A 191 33.67 4.08 2.83
N PRO A 192 33.28 3.25 3.82
CA PRO A 192 33.43 1.79 3.71
C PRO A 192 32.62 1.22 2.54
N VAL A 193 32.93 -0.01 2.13
CA VAL A 193 32.11 -0.72 1.14
C VAL A 193 30.76 -1.10 1.74
N GLY A 194 30.75 -1.50 3.02
CA GLY A 194 29.54 -1.87 3.76
C GLY A 194 29.04 -3.26 3.41
N SER A 195 27.91 -3.64 4.03
CA SER A 195 27.16 -4.85 3.69
C SER A 195 26.15 -4.58 2.57
N TYR A 196 25.86 -5.57 1.73
CA TYR A 196 24.75 -5.45 0.76
C TYR A 196 23.36 -5.52 1.41
N TYR A 197 23.26 -5.91 2.69
CA TYR A 197 22.04 -5.71 3.50
C TYR A 197 22.03 -4.34 4.22
N GLY A 198 23.09 -3.55 4.11
CA GLY A 198 23.24 -2.26 4.78
C GLY A 198 23.38 -2.37 6.30
N TYR A 199 23.53 -1.22 6.96
CA TYR A 199 23.56 -1.12 8.42
C TYR A 199 22.17 -0.90 9.00
N ALA A 200 21.89 -1.48 10.16
CA ALA A 200 20.66 -1.24 10.89
C ALA A 200 20.51 0.24 11.27
N THR A 201 19.26 0.67 11.31
CA THR A 201 18.90 2.06 11.60
C THR A 201 18.23 2.24 12.96
N GLY A 202 17.84 1.14 13.60
CA GLY A 202 16.90 1.14 14.73
C GLY A 202 15.43 1.16 14.31
N ILE A 203 15.12 1.17 13.02
CA ILE A 203 13.76 1.04 12.47
C ILE A 203 13.71 -0.21 11.59
N ILE A 204 12.74 -1.09 11.87
CA ILE A 204 12.58 -2.32 11.09
C ILE A 204 12.28 -1.97 9.62
N GLY A 205 13.03 -2.61 8.73
CA GLY A 205 12.87 -2.50 7.30
C GLY A 205 13.57 -1.32 6.63
N LEU A 206 14.21 -0.41 7.39
CA LEU A 206 15.08 0.64 6.84
C LEU A 206 16.56 0.35 7.12
N ARG A 207 17.40 0.45 6.09
CA ARG A 207 18.83 0.11 6.16
C ARG A 207 19.70 1.23 5.58
N LEU A 208 20.86 1.49 6.19
CA LEU A 208 21.81 2.52 5.76
C LEU A 208 22.88 1.93 4.83
N PHE A 209 23.07 2.57 3.68
CA PHE A 209 24.07 2.19 2.70
C PHE A 209 25.06 3.35 2.50
N PRO A 210 26.39 3.12 2.59
CA PRO A 210 27.37 4.15 2.26
C PRO A 210 27.10 4.73 0.87
N ASN A 211 27.03 6.05 0.74
CA ASN A 211 26.68 6.68 -0.53
C ASN A 211 27.88 6.63 -1.50
N PRO A 212 27.77 5.97 -2.66
CA PRO A 212 28.86 5.87 -3.64
C PRO A 212 29.21 7.21 -4.28
N ASP A 213 28.38 8.25 -4.12
CA ASP A 213 28.66 9.61 -4.57
C ASP A 213 29.45 10.46 -3.56
N PHE A 214 29.62 10.00 -2.32
CA PHE A 214 30.25 10.76 -1.23
C PHE A 214 31.78 10.82 -1.36
N ASN A 215 32.26 11.42 -2.45
CA ASN A 215 33.68 11.60 -2.77
C ASN A 215 34.37 12.62 -1.84
N GLU A 216 35.66 12.89 -2.06
CA GLU A 216 36.45 13.80 -1.18
C GLU A 216 35.87 15.22 -1.12
N ALA A 217 35.30 15.73 -2.22
CA ALA A 217 34.67 17.04 -2.24
C ALA A 217 33.38 17.06 -1.43
N ALA A 218 32.54 16.02 -1.57
CA ALA A 218 31.34 15.85 -0.77
C ALA A 218 31.68 15.71 0.72
N LYS A 219 32.68 14.88 1.06
CA LYS A 219 33.17 14.69 2.42
C LYS A 219 33.67 15.98 3.05
N LYS A 220 34.41 16.81 2.30
CA LYS A 220 34.86 18.13 2.77
C LYS A 220 33.71 19.12 2.94
N ARG A 221 32.66 19.01 2.12
CA ARG A 221 31.47 19.87 2.17
C ARG A 221 30.51 19.48 3.31
N TRP A 222 30.52 18.22 3.73
CA TRP A 222 29.60 17.67 4.70
C TRP A 222 29.67 18.37 6.06
N ASP A 223 28.50 18.77 6.55
CA ASP A 223 28.29 19.38 7.86
C ASP A 223 26.95 18.85 8.42
N ALA A 224 27.04 17.99 9.43
CA ALA A 224 25.87 17.32 9.98
C ALA A 224 24.92 18.28 10.68
N GLU A 225 25.42 19.30 11.38
CA GLU A 225 24.56 20.27 12.06
C GLU A 225 23.77 21.08 11.03
N LYS A 226 24.43 21.60 9.99
CA LYS A 226 23.75 22.34 8.92
C LYS A 226 22.73 21.49 8.17
N TYR A 227 23.00 20.19 8.01
CA TYR A 227 22.03 19.28 7.42
C TYR A 227 20.68 19.24 8.18
N TYR A 228 20.70 19.42 9.51
CA TYR A 228 19.49 19.51 10.31
C TYR A 228 18.98 20.93 10.54
N SER A 229 19.87 21.93 10.56
CA SER A 229 19.55 23.28 11.04
C SER A 229 19.43 24.36 9.95
N ASP A 230 19.95 24.13 8.75
CA ASP A 230 20.07 25.14 7.69
C ASP A 230 19.35 24.73 6.39
N PRO A 231 18.12 25.25 6.14
CA PRO A 231 17.36 24.96 4.92
C PRO A 231 18.12 25.25 3.62
N ALA A 232 18.95 26.30 3.57
CA ALA A 232 19.72 26.61 2.37
C ALA A 232 20.83 25.58 2.10
N TYR A 233 21.27 24.87 3.14
CA TYR A 233 22.24 23.78 3.02
C TYR A 233 21.56 22.47 2.63
N TYR A 234 20.53 22.04 3.37
CA TYR A 234 19.92 20.72 3.16
C TYR A 234 18.97 20.65 1.97
N ASN A 235 18.44 21.78 1.50
CA ASN A 235 17.66 21.85 0.26
C ASN A 235 18.53 22.09 -0.99
N ASP A 236 19.86 22.19 -0.87
CA ASP A 236 20.72 22.27 -2.06
C ASP A 236 20.70 20.91 -2.79
N PRO A 237 20.20 20.85 -4.05
CA PRO A 237 20.15 19.61 -4.82
C PRO A 237 21.54 19.02 -5.14
N LYS A 238 22.63 19.75 -4.87
CA LYS A 238 24.02 19.29 -5.00
C LYS A 238 24.62 18.77 -3.69
N LEU A 239 23.87 18.78 -2.59
CA LEU A 239 24.31 18.15 -1.35
C LEU A 239 24.36 16.62 -1.56
N VAL A 240 25.49 16.02 -1.24
CA VAL A 240 25.64 14.56 -1.23
C VAL A 240 25.77 14.12 0.22
N LYS A 241 24.82 13.30 0.68
CA LYS A 241 24.79 12.75 2.04
C LYS A 241 25.77 11.56 2.16
N PRO A 242 26.35 11.29 3.34
CA PRO A 242 27.29 10.17 3.53
C PRO A 242 26.62 8.80 3.36
N TYR A 243 25.31 8.72 3.54
CA TYR A 243 24.52 7.51 3.42
C TYR A 243 23.28 7.74 2.56
N ARG A 244 22.85 6.66 1.91
CA ARG A 244 21.50 6.48 1.35
C ARG A 244 20.72 5.54 2.27
N VAL A 245 19.39 5.64 2.25
CA VAL A 245 18.50 4.76 3.02
C VAL A 245 17.75 3.85 2.06
N GLY A 246 17.93 2.55 2.23
CA GLY A 246 17.18 1.52 1.52
C GLY A 246 15.99 1.03 2.35
N MET A 247 14.98 0.53 1.66
CA MET A 247 13.72 0.06 2.22
C MET A 247 13.51 -1.41 1.88
N SER A 248 12.98 -2.22 2.79
CA SER A 248 12.54 -3.59 2.50
C SER A 248 11.02 -3.70 2.67
N CYS A 249 10.43 -4.83 2.28
CA CYS A 249 9.00 -5.08 2.47
C CYS A 249 8.59 -5.01 3.95
N GLY A 250 9.51 -5.34 4.87
CA GLY A 250 9.31 -5.24 6.32
C GLY A 250 8.89 -3.85 6.80
N PHE A 251 9.29 -2.76 6.12
CA PHE A 251 8.89 -1.40 6.47
C PHE A 251 7.37 -1.17 6.37
N CYS A 252 6.72 -1.87 5.43
CA CYS A 252 5.30 -1.75 5.16
C CYS A 252 4.47 -2.92 5.74
N HIS A 253 5.12 -4.02 6.10
CA HIS A 253 4.45 -5.26 6.47
C HIS A 253 4.67 -5.75 7.90
N VAL A 254 5.72 -5.29 8.59
CA VAL A 254 5.92 -5.63 10.01
C VAL A 254 5.12 -4.68 10.91
N GLY A 255 4.36 -5.26 11.83
CA GLY A 255 3.64 -4.52 12.86
C GLY A 255 3.45 -5.34 14.14
N PRO A 256 2.79 -4.76 15.16
CA PRO A 256 2.42 -5.48 16.38
C PRO A 256 1.58 -6.71 16.08
N ASN A 257 1.99 -7.85 16.63
CA ASN A 257 1.23 -9.09 16.62
C ASN A 257 -0.12 -8.87 17.34
N PRO A 258 -1.28 -8.99 16.66
CA PRO A 258 -2.59 -8.77 17.29
C PRO A 258 -2.85 -9.68 18.50
N THR A 259 -2.35 -10.91 18.48
CA THR A 259 -2.54 -11.88 19.58
C THR A 259 -1.42 -11.84 20.63
N ASN A 260 -0.36 -11.04 20.40
CA ASN A 260 0.68 -10.77 21.39
C ASN A 260 1.23 -9.33 21.26
N PRO A 261 0.38 -8.29 21.39
CA PRO A 261 0.81 -6.92 21.16
C PRO A 261 1.83 -6.49 22.24
N PRO A 262 2.76 -5.58 21.91
CA PRO A 262 3.72 -5.07 22.87
C PRO A 262 2.98 -4.31 23.97
N LYS A 263 3.46 -4.43 25.22
CA LYS A 263 2.96 -3.61 26.34
C LYS A 263 3.35 -2.14 26.18
N ASP A 264 4.54 -1.93 25.64
CA ASP A 264 5.08 -0.63 25.26
C ASP A 264 5.46 -0.72 23.77
N PRO A 265 4.69 -0.08 22.86
CA PRO A 265 4.94 -0.18 21.43
C PRO A 265 6.23 0.53 20.99
N GLU A 266 6.82 1.39 21.83
CA GLU A 266 8.10 2.05 21.55
C GLU A 266 9.30 1.16 21.95
N ASN A 267 9.07 0.11 22.74
CA ASN A 267 10.09 -0.86 23.14
C ASN A 267 9.58 -2.32 22.97
N PRO A 268 9.26 -2.74 21.73
CA PRO A 268 8.76 -4.08 21.47
C PRO A 268 9.85 -5.13 21.66
N GLN A 269 9.42 -6.39 21.86
CA GLN A 269 10.28 -7.57 21.70
C GLN A 269 9.98 -8.25 20.36
N TRP A 270 10.90 -9.06 19.84
CA TRP A 270 10.67 -9.80 18.58
C TRP A 270 9.39 -10.65 18.60
N ALA A 271 9.08 -11.29 19.73
CA ALA A 271 7.84 -12.04 19.93
C ALA A 271 6.54 -11.21 19.81
N ASN A 272 6.65 -9.88 19.95
CA ASN A 272 5.51 -8.97 19.83
C ASN A 272 5.24 -8.51 18.39
N LEU A 273 6.04 -8.96 17.42
CA LEU A 273 5.99 -8.48 16.04
C LEU A 273 5.60 -9.61 15.07
N ASN A 274 4.92 -9.22 13.99
CA ASN A 274 4.38 -10.14 13.00
C ASN A 274 4.39 -9.48 11.62
N SER A 275 4.68 -10.27 10.59
CA SER A 275 4.75 -9.84 9.18
C SER A 275 3.41 -9.95 8.43
N ASN A 276 2.40 -10.59 9.03
CA ASN A 276 1.12 -10.91 8.38
C ASN A 276 0.08 -9.79 8.38
N PRO A 277 -0.15 -9.05 9.49
CA PRO A 277 -1.26 -8.09 9.56
C PRO A 277 -1.05 -6.84 8.68
N GLY A 278 0.20 -6.56 8.28
CA GLY A 278 0.62 -5.32 7.64
C GLY A 278 0.90 -4.20 8.66
N ALA A 279 1.56 -3.12 8.22
CA ALA A 279 1.81 -1.94 9.05
C ALA A 279 0.53 -1.06 9.16
N GLN A 280 -0.48 -1.56 9.87
CA GLN A 280 -1.82 -0.96 10.01
C GLN A 280 -1.85 0.43 10.66
N TYR A 281 -0.73 0.86 11.24
CA TYR A 281 -0.61 2.12 11.99
C TYR A 281 0.33 3.12 11.31
N PHE A 282 0.86 2.75 10.15
CA PHE A 282 1.85 3.52 9.39
C PHE A 282 1.28 4.86 8.89
N TRP A 283 1.96 5.97 9.19
CA TRP A 283 1.58 7.32 8.77
C TRP A 283 2.37 7.76 7.55
N PHE A 284 1.83 7.47 6.36
CA PHE A 284 2.51 7.74 5.10
C PHE A 284 2.80 9.23 4.89
N ASP A 285 1.85 10.12 5.17
CA ASP A 285 2.04 11.56 5.05
C ASP A 285 3.17 12.09 5.95
N ARG A 286 3.24 11.63 7.20
CA ARG A 286 4.28 12.05 8.16
C ARG A 286 5.66 11.51 7.80
N VAL A 287 5.75 10.31 7.24
CA VAL A 287 7.02 9.75 6.77
C VAL A 287 7.48 10.45 5.49
N PHE A 288 6.56 10.71 4.56
CA PHE A 288 6.91 11.24 3.24
C PHE A 288 6.99 12.77 3.16
N ALA A 289 6.42 13.47 4.14
CA ALA A 289 6.58 14.90 4.35
C ALA A 289 6.94 15.17 5.83
N TYR A 290 8.19 14.89 6.22
CA TYR A 290 8.61 14.89 7.63
C TYR A 290 8.44 16.24 8.34
N GLU A 291 8.46 17.37 7.60
CA GLU A 291 8.19 18.70 8.16
C GLU A 291 6.70 19.06 8.23
N ALA A 292 5.83 18.29 7.54
CA ALA A 292 4.39 18.49 7.46
C ALA A 292 3.96 19.92 7.09
N ASP A 293 4.57 20.52 6.05
CA ASP A 293 4.16 21.84 5.54
C ASP A 293 2.74 21.78 4.95
N LYS A 294 1.76 22.17 5.76
CA LYS A 294 0.33 22.16 5.40
C LYS A 294 0.00 23.12 4.25
N THR A 295 0.85 24.10 3.95
CA THR A 295 0.66 25.00 2.81
C THR A 295 1.11 24.37 1.48
N SER A 296 1.74 23.19 1.51
CA SER A 296 2.06 22.43 0.31
C SER A 296 0.85 21.62 -0.16
N PHE A 297 0.45 21.78 -1.43
CA PHE A 297 -0.59 20.93 -2.01
C PHE A 297 -0.15 19.46 -2.12
N ALA A 298 1.16 19.22 -2.25
CA ALA A 298 1.70 17.86 -2.21
C ALA A 298 1.46 17.22 -0.83
N TYR A 299 1.62 17.98 0.27
CA TYR A 299 1.22 17.52 1.60
C TYR A 299 -0.29 17.29 1.68
N GLN A 300 -1.13 18.17 1.14
CA GLN A 300 -2.59 17.98 1.14
C GLN A 300 -3.00 16.67 0.42
N THR A 301 -2.31 16.33 -0.67
CA THR A 301 -2.49 15.04 -1.37
C THR A 301 -2.04 13.87 -0.51
N LEU A 302 -0.84 13.94 0.08
CA LEU A 302 -0.33 12.93 1.01
C LEU A 302 -1.26 12.72 2.20
N HIS A 303 -1.86 13.79 2.75
CA HIS A 303 -2.75 13.74 3.91
C HIS A 303 -4.10 13.05 3.64
N THR A 304 -4.39 12.70 2.38
CA THR A 304 -5.50 11.79 2.04
C THR A 304 -5.18 10.32 2.39
N ASN A 305 -3.92 9.99 2.66
CA ASN A 305 -3.49 8.65 3.07
C ASN A 305 -3.72 8.49 4.58
N ARG A 306 -4.76 7.74 4.94
CA ARG A 306 -5.09 7.44 6.34
C ARG A 306 -4.03 6.52 6.94
N PRO A 307 -3.91 6.44 8.27
CA PRO A 307 -2.99 5.52 8.93
C PRO A 307 -3.23 4.08 8.48
N GLY A 308 -2.17 3.38 8.10
CA GLY A 308 -2.24 2.02 7.56
C GLY A 308 -2.73 1.92 6.11
N ALA A 309 -2.98 3.05 5.43
CA ALA A 309 -3.28 3.12 4.02
C ALA A 309 -2.26 4.00 3.29
N LEU A 310 -1.90 3.63 2.07
CA LEU A 310 -1.12 4.49 1.19
C LEU A 310 -1.45 4.25 -0.29
N ASP A 311 -1.10 5.23 -1.11
CA ASP A 311 -1.07 5.11 -2.54
C ASP A 311 0.37 4.91 -3.04
N THR A 312 0.75 3.66 -3.31
CA THR A 312 2.05 3.35 -3.92
C THR A 312 2.16 3.85 -5.36
N SER A 313 1.02 4.11 -6.02
CA SER A 313 1.04 4.70 -7.35
C SER A 313 1.58 6.12 -7.31
N LEU A 314 1.62 6.84 -6.18
CA LEU A 314 2.24 8.18 -6.12
C LEU A 314 3.65 8.24 -6.77
N ILE A 315 4.45 7.18 -6.64
CA ILE A 315 5.78 7.09 -7.27
C ILE A 315 5.66 6.72 -8.76
N SER A 316 4.72 5.85 -9.14
CA SER A 316 4.39 5.47 -10.53
C SER A 316 3.00 5.96 -10.93
N THR A 317 2.80 7.27 -10.85
CA THR A 317 1.46 7.86 -10.79
C THR A 317 0.67 7.51 -12.03
N ASP A 318 -0.51 6.90 -11.88
CA ASP A 318 -1.49 6.83 -12.97
C ASP A 318 -2.41 8.06 -12.98
N TYR A 319 -2.08 9.10 -12.21
CA TYR A 319 -2.91 10.28 -11.91
C TYR A 319 -4.25 9.93 -11.27
N ILE A 320 -4.31 8.86 -10.47
CA ILE A 320 -5.48 8.52 -9.66
C ILE A 320 -5.01 8.38 -8.21
N ASN A 321 -5.27 9.39 -7.38
CA ASN A 321 -5.07 9.31 -5.94
C ASN A 321 -6.03 8.26 -5.35
N ASN A 322 -5.50 7.10 -4.98
CA ASN A 322 -6.28 5.95 -4.53
C ASN A 322 -5.70 5.26 -3.28
N PRO A 323 -5.55 5.95 -2.12
CA PRO A 323 -4.96 5.33 -0.92
C PRO A 323 -5.61 3.98 -0.57
N ARG A 324 -4.78 2.93 -0.41
CA ARG A 324 -5.22 1.57 -0.10
C ARG A 324 -4.59 1.03 1.17
N THR A 325 -5.33 0.27 1.95
CA THR A 325 -4.84 -0.44 3.13
C THR A 325 -3.76 -1.44 2.75
N MET A 326 -2.73 -1.53 3.60
CA MET A 326 -1.74 -2.61 3.52
C MET A 326 -2.47 -3.96 3.51
N ASN A 327 -2.11 -4.83 2.57
CA ASN A 327 -2.72 -6.14 2.48
C ASN A 327 -2.21 -7.03 3.62
N ALA A 328 -3.13 -7.52 4.44
CA ALA A 328 -2.83 -8.62 5.33
C ALA A 328 -2.62 -9.92 4.54
N ILE A 329 -1.67 -10.75 4.98
CA ILE A 329 -1.36 -12.04 4.38
C ILE A 329 -1.71 -13.11 5.41
N TYR A 330 -2.92 -13.67 5.30
CA TYR A 330 -3.38 -14.78 6.13
C TYR A 330 -3.76 -15.98 5.27
N ASN A 331 -3.64 -17.18 5.86
CA ASN A 331 -4.12 -18.44 5.29
C ASN A 331 -3.66 -18.67 3.84
N LEU A 332 -2.40 -18.35 3.50
CA LEU A 332 -1.87 -18.56 2.15
C LEU A 332 -2.04 -20.03 1.66
N PRO A 333 -1.87 -21.07 2.50
CA PRO A 333 -2.17 -22.45 2.10
C PRO A 333 -3.59 -22.64 1.55
N ALA A 334 -4.60 -22.19 2.29
CA ALA A 334 -6.00 -22.31 1.88
C ALA A 334 -6.26 -21.52 0.58
N ARG A 335 -5.66 -20.34 0.48
CA ARG A 335 -5.75 -19.49 -0.71
C ARG A 335 -5.14 -20.14 -1.96
N MET A 336 -3.98 -20.79 -1.81
CA MET A 336 -3.33 -21.53 -2.89
C MET A 336 -4.17 -22.73 -3.34
N LEU A 337 -4.71 -23.51 -2.40
CA LEU A 337 -5.60 -24.64 -2.74
C LEU A 337 -6.89 -24.16 -3.42
N HIS A 338 -7.40 -23.01 -3.02
CA HIS A 338 -8.59 -22.40 -3.61
C HIS A 338 -8.34 -21.86 -5.02
N ALA A 339 -7.14 -21.33 -5.31
CA ALA A 339 -6.78 -20.88 -6.66
C ALA A 339 -6.90 -21.98 -7.72
N LEU A 340 -6.75 -23.26 -7.33
CA LEU A 340 -6.98 -24.42 -8.21
C LEU A 340 -8.43 -24.52 -8.72
N ARG A 341 -9.38 -23.75 -8.15
CA ARG A 341 -10.82 -23.82 -8.47
C ARG A 341 -11.37 -22.64 -9.28
N TRP A 342 -10.69 -21.49 -9.33
CA TRP A 342 -11.22 -20.24 -9.93
C TRP A 342 -10.60 -19.84 -11.26
N GLY A 343 -9.65 -20.61 -11.77
CA GLY A 343 -9.27 -20.55 -13.16
C GLY A 343 -7.81 -20.24 -13.46
N GLU A 344 -7.46 -20.52 -14.72
CA GLU A 344 -6.12 -20.37 -15.29
C GLU A 344 -6.04 -19.09 -16.12
N GLU A 345 -5.27 -18.12 -15.63
CA GLU A 345 -4.96 -16.90 -16.36
C GLU A 345 -4.02 -17.20 -17.54
N GLU A 346 -4.18 -16.48 -18.64
CA GLU A 346 -3.32 -16.54 -19.82
C GLU A 346 -2.21 -15.52 -19.75
N LEU A 347 -0.97 -15.97 -19.95
CA LEU A 347 0.20 -15.11 -20.05
C LEU A 347 0.72 -15.06 -21.49
N THR A 348 0.88 -13.85 -22.02
CA THR A 348 1.46 -13.61 -23.35
C THR A 348 2.61 -12.59 -23.29
N ASP A 349 3.38 -12.50 -24.37
CA ASP A 349 4.46 -11.52 -24.56
C ASP A 349 5.37 -11.31 -23.33
N GLY A 350 5.41 -10.10 -22.76
CA GLY A 350 6.28 -9.72 -21.65
C GLY A 350 5.89 -10.35 -20.31
N GLU A 351 4.62 -10.74 -20.15
CA GLU A 351 4.07 -11.35 -18.93
C GLU A 351 4.69 -12.73 -18.67
N ARG A 352 5.08 -13.42 -19.73
CA ARG A 352 5.76 -14.73 -19.69
C ARG A 352 7.15 -14.69 -19.07
N GLY A 353 7.70 -13.48 -18.86
CA GLY A 353 8.97 -13.26 -18.17
C GLY A 353 8.93 -13.55 -16.67
N ASN A 354 7.75 -13.59 -16.05
CA ASN A 354 7.63 -13.84 -14.61
C ASN A 354 8.12 -15.25 -14.24
N LYS A 355 9.03 -15.34 -13.25
CA LYS A 355 9.44 -16.65 -12.71
C LYS A 355 8.26 -17.39 -12.09
N GLN A 356 8.28 -18.71 -12.24
CA GLN A 356 7.27 -19.64 -11.76
C GLN A 356 7.96 -20.76 -10.99
N PHE A 357 7.23 -21.49 -10.14
CA PHE A 357 7.79 -22.59 -9.35
C PHE A 357 8.52 -23.64 -10.22
N ASN A 358 8.05 -23.84 -11.45
CA ASN A 358 8.62 -24.79 -12.40
C ASN A 358 10.04 -24.43 -12.85
N HIS A 359 10.47 -23.17 -12.68
CA HIS A 359 11.79 -22.67 -13.07
C HIS A 359 12.88 -22.89 -12.01
N PHE A 360 12.53 -23.43 -10.84
CA PHE A 360 13.47 -23.74 -9.76
C PHE A 360 13.75 -25.25 -9.76
N GLU A 361 15.02 -25.63 -9.74
CA GLU A 361 15.44 -27.04 -9.68
C GLU A 361 15.22 -27.63 -8.29
N GLU A 362 15.21 -26.78 -7.27
CA GLU A 362 14.98 -27.11 -5.87
C GLU A 362 13.57 -27.61 -5.59
N VAL A 363 12.59 -27.20 -6.41
CA VAL A 363 11.20 -27.66 -6.29
C VAL A 363 11.13 -29.09 -6.88
N PRO A 364 10.74 -30.13 -6.11
CA PRO A 364 10.70 -31.49 -6.62
C PRO A 364 9.84 -31.65 -7.88
N ALA A 365 10.19 -32.58 -8.76
CA ALA A 365 9.47 -32.78 -10.02
C ALA A 365 8.00 -33.20 -9.84
N ASP A 366 7.71 -33.91 -8.74
CA ASP A 366 6.35 -34.35 -8.35
C ASP A 366 5.65 -33.36 -7.40
N SER A 367 6.21 -32.17 -7.21
CA SER A 367 5.65 -31.12 -6.37
C SER A 367 4.31 -30.60 -6.87
N SER A 368 3.36 -30.39 -5.96
CA SER A 368 2.09 -29.74 -6.27
C SER A 368 2.25 -28.25 -6.61
N LEU A 369 3.33 -27.59 -6.17
CA LEU A 369 3.65 -26.21 -6.60
C LEU A 369 3.86 -26.12 -8.12
N ARG A 370 4.37 -27.17 -8.76
CA ARG A 370 4.56 -27.19 -10.22
C ARG A 370 3.26 -27.24 -11.01
N ALA A 371 2.12 -27.54 -10.36
CA ALA A 371 0.81 -27.55 -10.99
C ALA A 371 0.23 -26.14 -11.22
N PHE A 372 0.79 -25.11 -10.58
CA PHE A 372 0.33 -23.72 -10.69
C PHE A 372 0.72 -23.05 -12.01
N PHE A 373 1.52 -23.70 -12.84
CA PHE A 373 1.98 -23.15 -14.11
C PHE A 373 2.11 -24.23 -15.19
N LYS A 374 1.65 -23.91 -16.40
CA LYS A 374 1.79 -24.74 -17.60
C LYS A 374 2.31 -23.88 -18.74
N ALA A 375 3.57 -24.09 -19.11
CA ALA A 375 4.16 -23.42 -20.26
C ALA A 375 3.60 -23.96 -21.58
N SER A 376 3.47 -23.10 -22.59
CA SER A 376 3.22 -23.49 -23.97
C SER A 376 4.09 -22.67 -24.94
N LYS A 377 3.94 -22.90 -26.26
CA LYS A 377 4.71 -22.14 -27.25
C LYS A 377 4.27 -20.68 -27.32
N GLU A 378 2.97 -20.43 -27.23
CA GLU A 378 2.36 -19.14 -27.53
C GLU A 378 1.75 -18.49 -26.28
N VAL A 379 0.95 -19.24 -25.53
CA VAL A 379 0.20 -18.75 -24.36
C VAL A 379 0.50 -19.63 -23.16
N ASP A 380 1.16 -19.11 -22.14
CA ASP A 380 1.34 -19.86 -20.89
C ASP A 380 0.07 -19.76 -20.04
N LYS A 381 -0.17 -20.77 -19.19
CA LYS A 381 -1.30 -20.81 -18.26
C LYS A 381 -0.79 -20.76 -16.82
N VAL A 382 -1.40 -19.94 -15.99
CA VAL A 382 -1.01 -19.78 -14.58
C VAL A 382 -2.22 -19.70 -13.64
N LEU A 383 -2.09 -20.32 -12.47
CA LEU A 383 -3.04 -20.19 -11.38
C LEU A 383 -2.55 -19.12 -10.40
N THR A 384 -3.42 -18.20 -10.00
CA THR A 384 -3.06 -17.08 -9.13
C THR A 384 -3.88 -17.06 -7.83
N PRO A 385 -3.23 -16.85 -6.66
CA PRO A 385 -3.93 -16.59 -5.42
C PRO A 385 -4.53 -15.17 -5.33
N ARG A 386 -4.15 -14.23 -6.22
CA ARG A 386 -4.64 -12.83 -6.35
C ARG A 386 -4.67 -12.04 -5.04
N VAL A 387 -3.63 -11.29 -4.69
CA VAL A 387 -3.46 -10.51 -3.45
C VAL A 387 -3.76 -9.02 -3.59
N LEU A 388 -3.60 -8.42 -4.77
CA LEU A 388 -3.85 -6.99 -4.95
C LEU A 388 -5.34 -6.68 -4.97
N LYS A 389 -5.76 -5.48 -4.54
CA LYS A 389 -7.19 -5.17 -4.30
C LYS A 389 -8.09 -5.35 -5.53
N ASP A 390 -7.54 -5.16 -6.73
CA ASP A 390 -8.17 -5.34 -8.04
C ASP A 390 -7.90 -6.72 -8.66
N ALA A 391 -7.14 -7.58 -7.98
CA ALA A 391 -6.64 -8.86 -8.46
C ALA A 391 -5.82 -8.77 -9.76
N ALA A 392 -5.10 -7.65 -9.93
CA ALA A 392 -4.22 -7.42 -11.06
C ALA A 392 -2.94 -8.28 -11.05
N ASP A 393 -2.51 -8.79 -9.88
CA ASP A 393 -1.38 -9.71 -9.71
C ASP A 393 -1.72 -11.14 -10.19
N SER A 394 -2.05 -11.23 -11.46
CA SER A 394 -2.58 -12.42 -12.14
C SER A 394 -1.50 -13.20 -12.89
N VAL A 395 -0.23 -13.00 -12.55
CA VAL A 395 0.94 -13.62 -13.21
C VAL A 395 1.56 -14.78 -12.42
N GLY A 396 0.82 -15.34 -11.45
CA GLY A 396 1.26 -16.40 -10.55
C GLY A 396 1.89 -15.88 -9.24
N GLY A 397 1.99 -16.76 -8.24
CA GLY A 397 2.40 -16.40 -6.88
C GLY A 397 3.79 -15.77 -6.78
N LEU A 398 4.78 -16.28 -7.52
CA LEU A 398 6.14 -15.74 -7.50
C LEU A 398 6.25 -14.39 -8.23
N GLY A 399 5.57 -14.24 -9.37
CA GLY A 399 5.50 -12.95 -10.08
C GLY A 399 4.84 -11.85 -9.23
N ALA A 400 3.76 -12.20 -8.52
CA ALA A 400 3.10 -11.29 -7.57
C ALA A 400 4.05 -10.82 -6.46
N LEU A 401 4.82 -11.73 -5.86
CA LEU A 401 5.81 -11.40 -4.82
C LEU A 401 6.96 -10.53 -5.37
N ASN A 402 7.48 -10.84 -6.56
CA ASN A 402 8.57 -10.07 -7.19
C ASN A 402 8.18 -8.61 -7.45
N ARG A 403 6.94 -8.35 -7.85
CA ARG A 403 6.44 -6.99 -8.10
C ARG A 403 6.55 -6.09 -6.87
N VAL A 404 6.37 -6.64 -5.66
CA VAL A 404 6.43 -5.85 -4.41
C VAL A 404 7.80 -5.17 -4.26
N PHE A 405 8.89 -5.85 -4.64
CA PHE A 405 10.24 -5.28 -4.58
C PHE A 405 10.44 -4.13 -5.57
N ILE A 406 9.82 -4.19 -6.75
CA ILE A 406 9.86 -3.08 -7.72
C ILE A 406 9.09 -1.88 -7.20
N ASN A 407 7.92 -2.09 -6.57
CA ASN A 407 7.12 -1.01 -5.98
C ASN A 407 7.90 -0.21 -4.92
N ILE A 408 8.87 -0.84 -4.24
CA ILE A 408 9.77 -0.17 -3.28
C ILE A 408 11.11 0.26 -3.89
N GLY A 409 11.32 0.09 -5.20
CA GLY A 409 12.44 0.66 -5.95
C GLY A 409 13.54 -0.28 -6.44
N LEU A 410 13.31 -1.60 -6.39
CA LEU A 410 14.23 -2.56 -7.02
C LEU A 410 14.43 -2.20 -8.50
N PHE A 411 15.71 -2.07 -8.89
CA PHE A 411 16.13 -1.69 -10.24
C PHE A 411 15.49 -0.39 -10.76
N SER A 412 15.37 0.61 -9.86
CA SER A 412 14.84 1.94 -10.16
C SER A 412 15.51 2.64 -11.35
N GLU A 413 16.75 2.30 -11.68
CA GLU A 413 17.47 2.85 -12.83
C GLU A 413 16.76 2.63 -14.16
N GLU A 414 16.21 1.44 -14.38
CA GLU A 414 15.39 1.13 -15.56
C GLU A 414 13.98 1.68 -15.37
N TRP A 415 13.39 1.50 -14.19
CA TRP A 415 12.02 1.94 -13.90
C TRP A 415 11.79 3.43 -14.19
N LEU A 416 12.73 4.30 -13.78
CA LEU A 416 12.67 5.75 -14.03
C LEU A 416 12.85 6.12 -15.52
N GLN A 417 13.17 5.16 -16.40
CA GLN A 417 13.11 5.35 -17.86
C GLN A 417 11.69 5.23 -18.42
N HIS A 418 10.74 4.74 -17.63
CA HIS A 418 9.37 4.49 -18.08
C HIS A 418 8.36 5.49 -17.53
N ILE A 419 8.71 6.16 -16.43
CA ILE A 419 7.83 7.08 -15.70
C ILE A 419 8.57 8.37 -15.32
N THR A 420 7.81 9.42 -14.99
CA THR A 420 8.31 10.57 -14.23
C THR A 420 7.66 10.51 -12.85
N PRO A 421 8.41 10.27 -11.77
CA PRO A 421 7.80 10.07 -10.45
C PRO A 421 7.15 11.35 -9.91
N LEU A 422 6.19 11.19 -8.99
CA LEU A 422 5.42 12.24 -8.29
C LEU A 422 4.50 13.09 -9.16
N VAL A 423 4.99 13.63 -10.28
CA VAL A 423 4.25 14.61 -11.12
C VAL A 423 3.81 14.02 -12.47
N GLY A 424 4.50 12.99 -12.99
CA GLY A 424 4.23 12.40 -14.30
C GLY A 424 4.55 13.33 -15.48
N GLY A 425 3.70 13.33 -16.51
CA GLY A 425 3.82 14.13 -17.73
C GLY A 425 4.67 13.51 -18.86
N LYS A 426 5.33 12.39 -18.59
CA LYS A 426 5.92 11.51 -19.61
C LYS A 426 4.94 10.37 -19.90
N PRO A 427 4.70 10.01 -21.17
CA PRO A 427 3.89 8.84 -21.50
C PRO A 427 4.44 7.59 -20.82
N PHE A 428 3.57 6.86 -20.10
CA PHE A 428 3.96 5.62 -19.46
C PHE A 428 4.27 4.53 -20.48
N THR A 429 5.20 3.65 -20.11
CA THR A 429 5.56 2.46 -20.88
C THR A 429 5.82 1.29 -19.93
N PRO A 430 5.71 0.03 -20.39
CA PRO A 430 5.92 -1.14 -19.55
C PRO A 430 7.32 -1.20 -18.94
N PHE A 431 7.42 -1.62 -17.67
CA PHE A 431 8.67 -2.09 -17.10
C PHE A 431 9.02 -3.47 -17.68
N PRO A 432 10.07 -3.61 -18.52
CA PRO A 432 10.33 -4.84 -19.23
C PRO A 432 11.14 -5.82 -18.35
N ILE A 433 10.50 -6.90 -17.90
CA ILE A 433 11.16 -7.98 -17.12
C ILE A 433 12.44 -8.47 -17.81
N LYS A 434 12.43 -8.59 -19.14
CA LYS A 434 13.60 -8.98 -19.93
C LYS A 434 14.79 -8.03 -19.75
N ALA A 435 14.55 -6.73 -19.61
CA ALA A 435 15.63 -5.78 -19.32
C ALA A 435 16.19 -5.98 -17.91
N ALA A 436 15.31 -6.23 -16.93
CA ALA A 436 15.72 -6.55 -15.57
C ALA A 436 16.56 -7.84 -15.50
N GLU A 437 16.12 -8.92 -16.16
CA GLU A 437 16.88 -10.17 -16.27
C GLU A 437 18.26 -9.96 -16.91
N GLN A 438 18.38 -9.07 -17.91
CA GLN A 438 19.63 -8.84 -18.63
C GLN A 438 20.59 -7.89 -17.90
N ASN A 439 20.07 -6.90 -17.17
CA ASN A 439 20.85 -5.73 -16.75
C ASN A 439 20.88 -5.49 -15.24
N SER A 440 20.12 -6.25 -14.45
CA SER A 440 20.12 -6.12 -13.00
C SER A 440 20.53 -7.40 -12.28
N SER A 441 21.65 -7.33 -11.56
CA SER A 441 22.04 -8.39 -10.63
C SER A 441 21.14 -8.43 -9.40
N TYR A 442 20.63 -7.29 -8.94
CA TYR A 442 19.69 -7.24 -7.82
C TYR A 442 18.34 -7.87 -8.17
N TRP A 443 17.82 -7.67 -9.38
CA TRP A 443 16.60 -8.33 -9.86
C TRP A 443 16.75 -9.85 -9.83
N ARG A 444 17.78 -10.37 -10.51
CA ARG A 444 18.04 -11.83 -10.56
C ARG A 444 18.27 -12.41 -9.17
N ALA A 445 18.99 -11.71 -8.29
CA ALA A 445 19.18 -12.14 -6.91
C ALA A 445 17.87 -12.13 -6.12
N THR A 446 16.97 -11.19 -6.38
CA THR A 446 15.63 -11.17 -5.76
C THR A 446 14.83 -12.37 -6.24
N GLU A 447 14.74 -12.61 -7.56
CA GLU A 447 14.03 -13.76 -8.13
C GLU A 447 14.51 -15.11 -7.57
N GLN A 448 15.82 -15.28 -7.38
CA GLN A 448 16.41 -16.48 -6.79
C GLN A 448 15.94 -16.75 -5.35
N GLN A 449 15.56 -15.71 -4.61
CA GLN A 449 15.15 -15.80 -3.21
C GLN A 449 13.62 -15.88 -3.04
N THR A 450 12.85 -15.56 -4.07
CA THR A 450 11.38 -15.47 -3.99
C THR A 450 10.71 -16.82 -3.71
N LEU A 451 11.32 -17.93 -4.12
CA LEU A 451 10.85 -19.28 -3.75
C LEU A 451 10.80 -19.43 -2.23
N ASP A 452 11.88 -19.07 -1.54
CA ASP A 452 11.99 -19.16 -0.09
C ASP A 452 10.98 -18.21 0.59
N GLY A 453 10.74 -17.02 0.02
CA GLY A 453 9.69 -16.10 0.47
C GLY A 453 8.28 -16.69 0.37
N ALA A 454 7.98 -17.39 -0.72
CA ALA A 454 6.70 -18.10 -0.86
C ALA A 454 6.54 -19.24 0.15
N LEU A 455 7.60 -20.02 0.39
CA LEU A 455 7.61 -21.09 1.40
C LEU A 455 7.43 -20.52 2.81
N PHE A 456 8.07 -19.39 3.13
CA PHE A 456 7.86 -18.69 4.39
C PHE A 456 6.38 -18.37 4.61
N PHE A 457 5.71 -17.74 3.64
CA PHE A 457 4.28 -17.42 3.80
C PHE A 457 3.37 -18.66 3.83
N LEU A 458 3.74 -19.76 3.17
CA LEU A 458 2.98 -21.02 3.31
C LEU A 458 3.05 -21.58 4.74
N ALA A 459 4.14 -21.36 5.46
CA ALA A 459 4.32 -21.83 6.84
C ALA A 459 3.87 -20.82 7.91
N ALA A 460 3.97 -19.52 7.63
CA ALA A 460 3.97 -18.48 8.65
C ALA A 460 2.76 -17.55 8.65
N THR A 461 1.67 -17.87 7.94
CA THR A 461 0.47 -17.00 7.83
C THR A 461 -0.78 -17.51 8.57
N PRO A 462 -0.71 -17.95 9.84
CA PRO A 462 -1.91 -18.39 10.55
C PRO A 462 -2.83 -17.19 10.89
N PRO A 463 -4.13 -17.41 11.11
CA PRO A 463 -5.05 -16.38 11.61
C PRO A 463 -4.71 -15.90 13.02
N ASP A 464 -4.85 -14.61 13.25
CA ASP A 464 -4.90 -13.98 14.56
C ASP A 464 -6.32 -14.04 15.15
N TYR A 465 -6.65 -15.11 15.88
CA TYR A 465 -7.96 -15.22 16.52
C TYR A 465 -8.06 -14.36 17.80
N LEU A 466 -9.16 -13.62 17.96
CA LEU A 466 -9.39 -12.77 19.14
C LEU A 466 -9.33 -13.55 20.46
N LYS A 467 -9.78 -14.81 20.48
CA LYS A 467 -9.71 -15.69 21.66
C LYS A 467 -8.27 -15.92 22.15
N ASN A 468 -7.28 -15.81 21.27
CA ASN A 468 -5.86 -15.98 21.61
C ASN A 468 -5.22 -14.66 22.05
N ALA A 469 -5.91 -13.52 21.93
CA ALA A 469 -5.38 -12.22 22.31
C ALA A 469 -5.55 -11.95 23.82
N PRO A 470 -4.63 -11.20 24.46
CA PRO A 470 -4.72 -10.87 25.88
C PRO A 470 -6.03 -10.16 26.23
N GLY A 471 -6.84 -10.78 27.09
CA GLY A 471 -8.15 -10.26 27.48
C GLY A 471 -9.20 -10.29 26.36
N GLY A 472 -8.94 -10.95 25.23
CA GLY A 472 -9.84 -11.04 24.08
C GLY A 472 -11.15 -11.77 24.38
N GLU A 473 -11.11 -12.75 25.29
CA GLU A 473 -12.30 -13.52 25.72
C GLU A 473 -13.45 -12.64 26.22
N ARG A 474 -13.16 -11.48 26.84
CA ARG A 474 -14.19 -10.55 27.35
C ARG A 474 -15.08 -9.95 26.25
N TYR A 475 -14.65 -10.04 25.00
CA TYR A 475 -15.36 -9.52 23.83
C TYR A 475 -16.16 -10.59 23.09
N LEU A 476 -15.95 -11.87 23.42
CA LEU A 476 -16.59 -13.01 22.80
C LEU A 476 -17.80 -13.43 23.63
N THR A 477 -18.88 -13.82 22.95
CA THR A 477 -20.04 -14.45 23.58
C THR A 477 -19.89 -15.97 23.60
N ASP A 478 -20.41 -16.59 24.66
CA ASP A 478 -20.57 -18.05 24.80
C ASP A 478 -22.02 -18.50 24.49
N ASP A 479 -22.92 -17.58 24.11
CA ASP A 479 -24.30 -17.92 23.75
C ASP A 479 -24.37 -18.62 22.39
N GLU A 480 -24.44 -19.95 22.44
CA GLU A 480 -24.56 -20.82 21.27
C GLU A 480 -25.69 -20.40 20.32
N LYS A 481 -26.82 -19.89 20.84
CA LYS A 481 -27.94 -19.46 20.00
C LYS A 481 -27.61 -18.21 19.20
N THR A 482 -26.94 -17.25 19.83
CA THR A 482 -26.47 -16.04 19.15
C THR A 482 -25.42 -16.38 18.09
N LEU A 483 -24.47 -17.27 18.41
CA LEU A 483 -23.46 -17.73 17.45
C LEU A 483 -24.06 -18.52 16.28
N GLU A 484 -24.98 -19.44 16.54
CA GLU A 484 -25.70 -20.19 15.51
C GLU A 484 -26.50 -19.23 14.61
N ARG A 485 -27.16 -18.23 15.20
CA ARG A 485 -27.87 -17.20 14.41
C ARG A 485 -26.89 -16.38 13.56
N GLY A 486 -25.76 -15.95 14.12
CA GLY A 486 -24.72 -15.22 13.40
C GLY A 486 -24.15 -16.01 12.22
N LYS A 487 -23.89 -17.30 12.42
CA LYS A 487 -23.49 -18.25 11.37
C LYS A 487 -24.50 -18.31 10.22
N LYS A 488 -25.81 -18.45 10.52
CA LYS A 488 -26.87 -18.47 9.50
C LYS A 488 -26.95 -17.14 8.74
N VAL A 489 -26.90 -16.02 9.46
CA VAL A 489 -26.91 -14.68 8.84
C VAL A 489 -25.70 -14.52 7.91
N PHE A 490 -24.51 -14.94 8.34
CA PHE A 490 -23.30 -14.90 7.53
C PHE A 490 -23.41 -15.77 6.28
N ALA A 491 -23.91 -17.01 6.42
CA ALA A 491 -24.10 -17.93 5.30
C ALA A 491 -24.99 -17.34 4.21
N GLU A 492 -26.11 -16.72 4.61
CA GLU A 492 -27.11 -16.20 3.69
C GLU A 492 -26.73 -14.85 3.06
N ASN A 493 -25.90 -14.04 3.72
CA ASN A 493 -25.68 -12.64 3.35
C ASN A 493 -24.23 -12.28 2.99
N CYS A 494 -23.24 -13.00 3.52
CA CYS A 494 -21.82 -12.62 3.42
C CYS A 494 -20.98 -13.68 2.69
N ALA A 495 -21.27 -14.97 2.92
CA ALA A 495 -20.41 -16.08 2.51
C ALA A 495 -20.21 -16.21 0.99
N ALA A 496 -21.15 -15.72 0.17
CA ALA A 496 -21.01 -15.71 -1.29
C ALA A 496 -19.80 -14.90 -1.79
N CYS A 497 -19.32 -13.92 -1.02
CA CYS A 497 -18.12 -13.13 -1.31
C CYS A 497 -16.99 -13.39 -0.30
N HIS A 498 -17.35 -13.75 0.94
CA HIS A 498 -16.43 -13.87 2.08
C HIS A 498 -16.23 -15.31 2.57
N SER A 499 -16.34 -16.32 1.71
CA SER A 499 -15.99 -17.70 2.05
C SER A 499 -15.24 -18.37 0.90
N SER A 500 -14.15 -19.05 1.26
CA SER A 500 -13.43 -19.94 0.34
C SER A 500 -13.93 -21.39 0.39
N LYS A 501 -14.79 -21.71 1.36
CA LYS A 501 -15.60 -22.93 1.38
C LYS A 501 -16.96 -22.61 0.80
N LEU A 502 -17.23 -23.02 -0.43
CA LEU A 502 -18.51 -22.84 -1.12
C LEU A 502 -19.11 -24.20 -1.50
N PRO A 503 -20.43 -24.27 -1.78
CA PRO A 503 -21.00 -25.47 -2.40
C PRO A 503 -20.33 -25.75 -3.75
N GLU A 504 -20.15 -27.02 -4.11
CA GLU A 504 -19.42 -27.42 -5.32
C GLU A 504 -20.02 -26.85 -6.61
N GLU A 505 -21.33 -26.61 -6.64
CA GLU A 505 -22.01 -25.98 -7.78
C GLU A 505 -21.55 -24.55 -8.04
N ALA A 506 -21.01 -23.84 -7.04
CA ALA A 506 -20.47 -22.49 -7.21
C ALA A 506 -19.40 -22.43 -8.30
N TYR A 507 -18.55 -23.46 -8.39
CA TYR A 507 -17.45 -23.52 -9.34
C TYR A 507 -17.92 -23.84 -10.77
N GLN A 508 -19.13 -24.39 -10.94
CA GLN A 508 -19.69 -24.71 -12.25
C GLN A 508 -20.09 -23.46 -13.05
N PHE A 509 -20.34 -22.34 -12.37
CA PHE A 509 -20.63 -21.04 -13.01
C PHE A 509 -19.41 -20.41 -13.67
N PHE A 510 -18.22 -20.95 -13.43
CA PHE A 510 -16.97 -20.47 -14.00
C PHE A 510 -16.33 -21.57 -14.88
N PRO A 511 -16.94 -21.91 -16.03
CA PRO A 511 -16.47 -22.96 -16.92
C PRO A 511 -15.15 -22.59 -17.61
N ASN A 512 -14.62 -23.49 -18.46
CA ASN A 512 -13.43 -23.24 -19.29
C ASN A 512 -12.20 -22.81 -18.47
N ASN A 513 -11.94 -23.50 -17.36
CA ASN A 513 -10.89 -23.15 -16.41
C ASN A 513 -11.12 -21.75 -15.80
N GLY A 514 -12.33 -21.49 -15.29
CA GLY A 514 -12.63 -20.36 -14.38
C GLY A 514 -13.14 -19.08 -15.01
N CYS A 515 -13.44 -19.05 -16.30
CA CYS A 515 -14.07 -17.91 -16.99
C CYS A 515 -13.38 -16.56 -16.73
N VAL A 516 -12.05 -16.49 -16.86
CA VAL A 516 -11.22 -15.35 -16.40
C VAL A 516 -11.03 -14.21 -17.42
N GLY A 517 -11.72 -14.25 -18.56
CA GLY A 517 -11.52 -13.33 -19.70
C GLY A 517 -12.78 -12.51 -20.07
N PRO A 518 -13.03 -12.26 -21.38
CA PRO A 518 -14.13 -11.41 -21.84
C PRO A 518 -15.53 -11.80 -21.35
N ASP A 519 -15.78 -13.10 -21.12
CA ASP A 519 -17.08 -13.61 -20.67
C ASP A 519 -17.26 -13.56 -19.14
N TYR A 520 -16.28 -13.01 -18.39
CA TYR A 520 -16.26 -13.05 -16.93
C TYR A 520 -17.54 -12.49 -16.27
N LEU A 521 -18.09 -11.38 -16.78
CA LEU A 521 -19.31 -10.79 -16.22
C LEU A 521 -20.53 -11.67 -16.42
N ASP A 522 -20.63 -12.41 -17.53
CA ASP A 522 -21.75 -13.33 -17.75
C ASP A 522 -21.70 -14.50 -16.76
N CYS A 523 -20.51 -15.03 -16.50
CA CYS A 523 -20.27 -16.05 -15.48
C CYS A 523 -20.56 -15.53 -14.07
N TRP A 524 -20.02 -14.36 -13.73
CA TRP A 524 -20.25 -13.69 -12.46
C TRP A 524 -21.74 -13.44 -12.22
N ASN A 525 -22.47 -12.93 -13.21
CA ASN A 525 -23.89 -12.62 -13.07
C ASN A 525 -24.74 -13.88 -12.84
N GLN A 526 -24.41 -15.00 -13.49
CA GLN A 526 -25.07 -16.28 -13.25
C GLN A 526 -24.79 -16.80 -11.83
N TYR A 527 -23.53 -16.76 -11.40
CA TYR A 527 -23.13 -17.10 -10.03
C TYR A 527 -23.87 -16.23 -9.01
N TRP A 528 -23.84 -14.91 -9.19
CA TRP A 528 -24.46 -13.94 -8.30
C TRP A 528 -25.97 -14.18 -8.20
N HIS A 529 -26.65 -14.37 -9.33
CA HIS A 529 -28.08 -14.71 -9.35
C HIS A 529 -28.38 -15.99 -8.56
N TRP A 530 -27.59 -17.05 -8.77
CA TRP A 530 -27.75 -18.30 -8.03
C TRP A 530 -27.51 -18.15 -6.52
N THR A 531 -26.58 -17.30 -6.10
CA THR A 531 -26.32 -17.06 -4.66
C THR A 531 -27.51 -16.45 -3.92
N ASN A 532 -28.46 -15.86 -4.63
CA ASN A 532 -29.71 -15.34 -4.05
C ASN A 532 -30.78 -16.43 -3.85
N SER A 533 -30.62 -17.61 -4.45
CA SER A 533 -31.56 -18.72 -4.38
C SER A 533 -31.66 -19.35 -2.99
N ALA A 534 -32.78 -20.00 -2.71
CA ALA A 534 -32.95 -20.81 -1.49
C ALA A 534 -31.96 -21.99 -1.45
N GLU A 535 -31.62 -22.55 -2.61
CA GLU A 535 -30.69 -23.68 -2.72
C GLU A 535 -29.29 -23.29 -2.21
N PHE A 536 -28.73 -22.18 -2.70
CA PHE A 536 -27.43 -21.69 -2.23
C PHE A 536 -27.47 -21.44 -0.71
N LYS A 537 -28.48 -20.71 -0.24
CA LYS A 537 -28.62 -20.34 1.18
C LYS A 537 -28.69 -21.58 2.07
N GLU A 538 -29.44 -22.61 1.68
CA GLU A 538 -29.53 -23.87 2.44
C GLU A 538 -28.19 -24.62 2.48
N LYS A 539 -27.53 -24.77 1.32
CA LYS A 539 -26.24 -25.47 1.22
C LYS A 539 -25.13 -24.72 1.96
N MET A 540 -25.04 -23.41 1.76
CA MET A 540 -24.06 -22.58 2.43
C MET A 540 -24.28 -22.56 3.94
N THR A 541 -25.53 -22.53 4.41
CA THR A 541 -25.84 -22.62 5.85
C THR A 541 -25.33 -23.92 6.46
N LYS A 542 -25.48 -25.06 5.76
CA LYS A 542 -24.92 -26.34 6.23
C LYS A 542 -23.41 -26.25 6.39
N ILE A 543 -22.70 -25.71 5.38
CA ILE A 543 -21.24 -25.51 5.42
C ILE A 543 -20.81 -24.60 6.57
N VAL A 544 -21.47 -23.46 6.80
CA VAL A 544 -21.07 -22.52 7.87
C VAL A 544 -21.33 -23.09 9.28
N LEU A 545 -22.33 -23.94 9.42
CA LEU A 545 -22.67 -24.56 10.69
C LEU A 545 -21.68 -25.67 11.11
N GLU A 546 -20.85 -26.18 10.20
CA GLU A 546 -19.80 -27.14 10.52
C GLU A 546 -18.81 -26.57 11.55
N GLU A 547 -18.31 -27.43 12.44
CA GLU A 547 -17.38 -27.04 13.51
C GLU A 547 -16.04 -26.53 12.95
N ASP A 548 -15.61 -27.09 11.83
CA ASP A 548 -14.35 -26.77 11.16
C ASP A 548 -14.52 -25.73 10.03
N PHE A 549 -15.64 -25.01 9.97
CA PHE A 549 -15.90 -24.01 8.94
C PHE A 549 -14.76 -22.99 8.79
N LEU A 550 -14.17 -22.53 9.89
CA LEU A 550 -13.05 -21.57 9.89
C LEU A 550 -11.69 -22.21 9.58
N LYS A 551 -11.55 -23.52 9.72
CA LYS A 551 -10.31 -24.24 9.38
C LYS A 551 -10.16 -24.27 7.86
N GLU A 552 -8.99 -23.89 7.35
CA GLU A 552 -8.72 -23.85 5.89
C GLU A 552 -9.72 -22.98 5.11
N ASN A 553 -10.34 -22.01 5.78
CA ASN A 553 -11.16 -20.99 5.14
C ASN A 553 -10.49 -19.64 5.33
N PHE A 554 -10.01 -19.04 4.24
CA PHE A 554 -9.42 -17.70 4.29
C PHE A 554 -10.46 -16.58 4.13
N LEU A 555 -11.76 -16.89 4.21
CA LEU A 555 -12.85 -15.92 4.35
C LEU A 555 -12.92 -14.85 3.24
N SER A 556 -12.62 -15.26 2.00
CA SER A 556 -12.84 -14.51 0.76
C SER A 556 -12.93 -15.49 -0.41
N THR A 557 -13.57 -15.09 -1.51
CA THR A 557 -13.56 -15.86 -2.77
C THR A 557 -12.39 -15.47 -3.68
N GLU A 558 -11.78 -14.30 -3.50
CA GLU A 558 -10.86 -13.65 -4.46
C GLU A 558 -11.41 -13.51 -5.90
N LEU A 559 -12.73 -13.61 -6.06
CA LEU A 559 -13.41 -13.23 -7.28
C LEU A 559 -13.35 -11.71 -7.48
N ARG A 560 -13.35 -11.27 -8.73
CA ARG A 560 -13.38 -9.85 -9.12
C ARG A 560 -14.83 -9.38 -9.06
N VAL A 561 -15.22 -8.64 -8.02
CA VAL A 561 -16.60 -8.16 -7.86
C VAL A 561 -16.73 -6.81 -8.54
N PRO A 562 -17.75 -6.60 -9.41
CA PRO A 562 -17.93 -5.34 -10.09
C PRO A 562 -18.27 -4.21 -9.10
N VAL A 563 -17.66 -3.05 -9.27
CA VAL A 563 -17.88 -1.87 -8.41
C VAL A 563 -19.30 -1.35 -8.49
N THR A 564 -20.01 -1.65 -9.58
CA THR A 564 -21.44 -1.33 -9.76
C THR A 564 -22.34 -2.07 -8.77
N LEU A 565 -21.90 -3.22 -8.25
CA LEU A 565 -22.54 -3.94 -7.14
C LEU A 565 -22.05 -3.45 -5.78
N LEU A 566 -20.75 -3.20 -5.64
CA LEU A 566 -20.15 -2.83 -4.36
C LEU A 566 -20.44 -1.39 -3.93
N GLU A 567 -20.71 -0.50 -4.89
CA GLU A 567 -20.85 0.95 -4.68
C GLU A 567 -19.69 1.58 -3.88
N THR A 568 -18.50 0.97 -3.88
CA THR A 568 -17.28 1.55 -3.31
C THR A 568 -16.80 2.72 -4.13
N ASN A 569 -15.93 3.56 -3.56
CA ASN A 569 -15.24 4.59 -4.35
C ASN A 569 -14.50 3.94 -5.53
N ILE A 570 -14.71 4.45 -6.75
CA ILE A 570 -14.26 3.73 -7.95
C ILE A 570 -12.75 3.85 -8.20
N CYS A 571 -12.05 4.81 -7.60
CA CYS A 571 -10.66 5.15 -7.98
C CYS A 571 -9.70 3.96 -7.90
N ALA A 572 -9.83 3.10 -6.88
CA ALA A 572 -9.02 1.90 -6.78
C ALA A 572 -9.32 0.85 -7.86
N SER A 573 -10.59 0.79 -8.30
CA SER A 573 -11.11 -0.21 -9.26
C SER A 573 -10.81 0.15 -10.71
N ILE A 574 -10.50 1.42 -10.99
CA ILE A 574 -10.22 1.94 -12.33
C ILE A 574 -8.76 2.33 -12.56
N ALA A 575 -7.86 1.98 -11.64
CA ALA A 575 -6.42 2.23 -11.77
C ALA A 575 -5.86 1.70 -13.10
N THR A 576 -4.92 2.44 -13.72
CA THR A 576 -4.42 2.08 -15.07
C THR A 576 -3.12 1.31 -15.04
N ASN A 577 -2.35 1.33 -13.96
CA ASN A 577 -0.96 0.87 -14.03
C ASN A 577 -0.78 -0.58 -14.51
N ALA A 578 -1.79 -1.44 -14.37
CA ALA A 578 -1.73 -2.86 -14.75
C ALA A 578 -2.46 -3.19 -16.07
N ILE A 579 -2.79 -2.20 -16.90
CA ILE A 579 -3.35 -2.43 -18.23
C ILE A 579 -2.24 -2.51 -19.29
N GLU A 580 -2.59 -2.89 -20.52
CA GLU A 580 -1.66 -3.00 -21.64
C GLU A 580 -0.94 -1.66 -21.90
N GLY A 581 0.39 -1.71 -22.05
CA GLY A 581 1.22 -0.55 -22.33
C GLY A 581 1.52 0.37 -21.14
N ASP A 582 0.95 0.12 -19.97
CA ASP A 582 1.25 0.88 -18.73
C ASP A 582 2.36 0.19 -17.91
N THR A 583 2.78 0.80 -16.81
CA THR A 583 4.00 0.48 -16.05
C THR A 583 4.09 -1.00 -15.63
N TRP A 584 2.98 -1.58 -15.18
CA TRP A 584 2.89 -2.96 -14.67
C TRP A 584 2.28 -3.94 -15.67
N ASP A 585 2.25 -3.61 -16.95
CA ASP A 585 1.80 -4.48 -18.05
C ASP A 585 2.39 -5.90 -17.95
N ASN A 586 3.70 -6.02 -17.75
CA ASN A 586 4.35 -7.34 -17.59
C ASN A 586 3.98 -8.09 -16.29
N PHE A 587 3.23 -7.50 -15.36
CA PHE A 587 2.86 -8.07 -14.05
C PHE A 587 1.35 -8.28 -13.86
N SER A 588 0.59 -8.18 -14.95
CA SER A 588 -0.81 -8.59 -15.03
C SER A 588 -1.00 -9.47 -16.26
N SER A 589 -1.92 -10.42 -16.17
CA SER A 589 -2.18 -11.37 -17.25
C SER A 589 -2.96 -10.76 -18.41
N THR A 590 -2.81 -11.36 -19.58
CA THR A 590 -3.64 -11.09 -20.76
C THR A 590 -5.11 -11.33 -20.46
N SER A 591 -5.44 -12.36 -19.67
CA SER A 591 -6.81 -12.61 -19.21
C SER A 591 -7.39 -11.44 -18.41
N TYR A 592 -6.65 -10.91 -17.42
CA TYR A 592 -7.05 -9.75 -16.64
C TYR A 592 -7.29 -8.51 -17.51
N LYS A 593 -6.40 -8.22 -18.46
CA LYS A 593 -6.53 -7.06 -19.35
C LYS A 593 -7.74 -7.16 -20.26
N ASN A 594 -8.18 -8.38 -20.58
CA ASN A 594 -9.32 -8.69 -21.44
C ASN A 594 -10.65 -8.86 -20.69
N LEU A 595 -10.71 -8.62 -19.37
CA LEU A 595 -11.99 -8.57 -18.64
C LEU A 595 -12.94 -7.56 -19.29
N PRO A 596 -14.26 -7.76 -19.29
CA PRO A 596 -15.19 -6.77 -19.83
C PRO A 596 -15.29 -5.53 -18.92
N SER A 597 -15.75 -4.39 -19.45
CA SER A 597 -16.10 -3.24 -18.61
C SER A 597 -17.34 -3.54 -17.77
N VAL A 598 -17.37 -3.06 -16.52
CA VAL A 598 -18.54 -3.18 -15.65
C VAL A 598 -19.65 -2.17 -15.95
N GLY A 599 -19.44 -1.31 -16.96
CA GLY A 599 -20.42 -0.31 -17.43
C GLY A 599 -20.33 1.01 -16.67
N GLU A 600 -21.48 1.55 -16.29
CA GLU A 600 -21.59 2.85 -15.62
C GLU A 600 -21.60 2.71 -14.10
N ALA A 601 -20.86 3.57 -13.41
CA ALA A 601 -20.91 3.72 -11.96
C ALA A 601 -21.53 5.06 -11.57
N ILE A 602 -22.26 5.06 -10.45
CA ILE A 602 -22.78 6.30 -9.87
C ILE A 602 -21.62 7.06 -9.22
N ILE A 603 -21.51 8.37 -9.49
CA ILE A 603 -20.62 9.32 -8.80
C ILE A 603 -21.40 10.57 -8.40
N HIS A 604 -20.77 11.47 -7.64
CA HIS A 604 -21.42 12.68 -7.14
C HIS A 604 -20.56 13.91 -7.37
N HIS A 605 -21.18 14.99 -7.83
CA HIS A 605 -20.50 16.26 -8.03
C HIS A 605 -19.92 16.78 -6.69
N PRO A 606 -18.63 17.16 -6.62
CA PRO A 606 -17.93 17.37 -5.35
C PRO A 606 -18.38 18.59 -4.56
N ILE A 607 -19.20 19.46 -5.15
CA ILE A 607 -19.75 20.66 -4.51
C ILE A 607 -21.25 20.52 -4.26
N THR A 608 -22.02 20.22 -5.31
CA THR A 608 -23.50 20.18 -5.24
C THR A 608 -24.04 18.86 -4.69
N ARG A 609 -23.21 17.81 -4.63
CA ARG A 609 -23.61 16.42 -4.29
C ARG A 609 -24.62 15.79 -5.25
N GLU A 610 -24.88 16.44 -6.38
CA GLU A 610 -25.78 15.92 -7.40
C GLU A 610 -25.23 14.62 -7.99
N GLN A 611 -26.09 13.63 -8.12
CA GLN A 611 -25.76 12.31 -8.64
C GLN A 611 -25.60 12.36 -10.16
N THR A 612 -24.58 11.69 -10.70
CA THR A 612 -24.41 11.44 -12.14
C THR A 612 -23.89 10.03 -12.40
N PHE A 613 -23.96 9.60 -13.66
CA PHE A 613 -23.45 8.31 -14.12
C PHE A 613 -22.12 8.54 -14.84
N TYR A 614 -21.11 7.78 -14.45
CA TYR A 614 -19.77 7.79 -15.02
C TYR A 614 -19.53 6.49 -15.78
N GLU A 615 -19.31 6.60 -17.08
CA GLU A 615 -18.92 5.47 -17.93
C GLU A 615 -17.48 5.06 -17.59
N ILE A 616 -17.29 3.81 -17.14
CA ILE A 616 -15.96 3.32 -16.80
C ILE A 616 -15.14 3.14 -18.09
N PRO A 617 -13.97 3.80 -18.20
CA PRO A 617 -13.20 3.75 -19.44
C PRO A 617 -12.67 2.34 -19.73
N PRO A 618 -12.54 1.96 -21.02
CA PRO A 618 -11.95 0.68 -21.41
C PRO A 618 -10.47 0.58 -21.04
N ASN A 619 -9.89 -0.62 -21.16
CA ASN A 619 -8.49 -0.87 -20.82
C ASN A 619 -7.52 -0.45 -21.91
N ASP A 620 -7.90 -0.54 -23.18
CA ASP A 620 -7.02 -0.16 -24.30
C ASP A 620 -7.62 0.96 -25.18
N LYS A 621 -6.83 1.41 -26.16
CA LYS A 621 -7.21 2.46 -27.14
C LYS A 621 -8.14 1.95 -28.25
N ASP A 622 -8.29 0.63 -28.38
CA ASP A 622 -9.18 -0.03 -29.33
C ASP A 622 -10.55 -0.35 -28.69
N ASN A 623 -10.80 0.14 -27.47
CA ASN A 623 -11.98 -0.15 -26.64
C ASN A 623 -12.16 -1.65 -26.32
N LYS A 624 -11.06 -2.41 -26.24
CA LYS A 624 -11.07 -3.79 -25.75
C LYS A 624 -10.72 -3.83 -24.26
N GLY A 625 -11.29 -4.82 -23.60
CA GLY A 625 -11.16 -4.99 -22.16
C GLY A 625 -11.81 -3.86 -21.36
N GLY A 626 -11.80 -4.00 -20.05
CA GLY A 626 -12.41 -3.10 -19.10
C GLY A 626 -12.02 -3.42 -17.66
N ARG A 627 -12.39 -2.47 -16.80
CA ARG A 627 -12.00 -2.39 -15.39
C ARG A 627 -13.21 -2.08 -14.53
N GLY A 628 -12.98 -1.77 -13.26
CA GLY A 628 -14.05 -1.53 -12.30
C GLY A 628 -14.32 -2.74 -11.40
N TYR A 629 -13.29 -3.55 -11.11
CA TYR A 629 -13.41 -4.70 -10.23
C TYR A 629 -12.58 -4.53 -8.96
N ILE A 630 -13.10 -5.07 -7.86
CA ILE A 630 -12.39 -5.21 -6.58
C ILE A 630 -12.64 -6.61 -6.03
N ARG A 631 -11.60 -7.22 -5.47
CA ARG A 631 -11.73 -8.49 -4.75
C ARG A 631 -12.30 -8.26 -3.35
N PRO A 632 -13.11 -9.18 -2.80
CA PRO A 632 -13.51 -9.12 -1.41
C PRO A 632 -12.27 -9.25 -0.51
N PRO A 633 -12.04 -8.33 0.45
CA PRO A 633 -10.99 -8.53 1.43
C PRO A 633 -11.30 -9.79 2.27
N SER A 634 -10.25 -10.50 2.67
CA SER A 634 -10.38 -11.59 3.64
C SER A 634 -10.94 -11.04 4.96
N LEU A 635 -11.90 -11.75 5.57
CA LEU A 635 -12.36 -11.45 6.93
C LEU A 635 -11.57 -12.20 8.02
N THR A 636 -10.50 -12.90 7.65
CA THR A 636 -9.61 -13.53 8.63
C THR A 636 -9.05 -12.47 9.55
N SER A 637 -9.26 -12.62 10.86
CA SER A 637 -8.78 -11.67 11.88
C SER A 637 -9.32 -10.25 11.71
N ILE A 638 -10.52 -10.10 11.16
CA ILE A 638 -11.16 -8.79 10.84
C ILE A 638 -11.22 -7.84 12.05
N TRP A 639 -11.28 -8.37 13.27
CA TRP A 639 -11.25 -7.59 14.52
C TRP A 639 -9.96 -6.76 14.69
N SER A 640 -8.87 -7.21 14.08
CA SER A 640 -7.55 -6.58 14.18
C SER A 640 -7.25 -5.60 13.05
N THR A 641 -8.00 -5.64 11.94
CA THR A 641 -7.70 -4.89 10.71
C THR A 641 -8.56 -3.63 10.54
N ALA A 642 -9.37 -3.28 11.54
CA ALA A 642 -10.16 -2.05 11.53
C ALA A 642 -9.26 -0.80 11.71
N PRO A 643 -9.55 0.35 11.09
CA PRO A 643 -10.81 0.70 10.41
C PRO A 643 -11.07 -0.02 9.08
N PHE A 644 -12.29 0.05 8.55
CA PHE A 644 -12.69 -0.69 7.36
C PHE A 644 -12.70 0.17 6.09
N LEU A 645 -13.05 -0.50 4.97
CA LEU A 645 -12.95 -0.05 3.58
C LEU A 645 -11.51 0.04 3.07
N LEU A 646 -11.37 0.28 1.76
CA LEU A 646 -10.07 0.24 1.09
C LEU A 646 -9.08 1.26 1.65
N ASN A 647 -9.53 2.33 2.31
CA ASN A 647 -8.73 3.50 2.71
C ASN A 647 -8.93 3.89 4.18
N ASN A 648 -9.42 2.98 5.04
CA ASN A 648 -9.64 3.23 6.47
C ASN A 648 -10.61 4.40 6.79
N THR A 649 -11.60 4.63 5.94
CA THR A 649 -12.59 5.71 6.11
C THR A 649 -13.86 5.30 6.86
N LEU A 650 -13.98 4.02 7.24
CA LEU A 650 -15.13 3.52 7.99
C LEU A 650 -14.73 3.13 9.41
N GLY A 651 -15.09 3.98 10.37
CA GLY A 651 -14.77 3.86 11.78
C GLY A 651 -13.69 4.83 12.25
N LYS A 652 -13.01 4.47 13.34
CA LYS A 652 -12.14 5.39 14.08
C LYS A 652 -10.78 4.77 14.36
N PHE A 653 -9.72 5.50 14.04
CA PHE A 653 -8.34 5.09 14.29
C PHE A 653 -7.95 5.34 15.75
N TYR A 654 -7.26 4.35 16.33
CA TYR A 654 -6.61 4.41 17.63
C TYR A 654 -5.17 3.91 17.47
N TRP A 655 -4.20 4.61 18.05
CA TRP A 655 -2.78 4.43 17.71
C TRP A 655 -2.06 3.32 18.50
N SER A 656 -2.56 2.91 19.67
CA SER A 656 -1.76 2.11 20.62
C SER A 656 -1.42 0.69 20.15
N GLY A 657 -2.17 0.13 19.20
CA GLY A 657 -2.02 -1.27 18.78
C GLY A 657 -2.56 -2.31 19.78
N SER A 658 -3.08 -1.87 20.94
CA SER A 658 -3.61 -2.74 21.98
C SER A 658 -4.90 -3.47 21.56
N VAL A 659 -5.20 -4.61 22.20
CA VAL A 659 -6.45 -5.36 21.97
C VAL A 659 -7.67 -4.48 22.22
N GLU A 660 -7.65 -3.65 23.26
CA GLU A 660 -8.77 -2.78 23.59
C GLU A 660 -9.07 -1.76 22.49
N ASP A 661 -8.04 -1.09 21.99
CA ASP A 661 -8.19 -0.06 20.96
C ASP A 661 -8.53 -0.66 19.59
N ARG A 662 -7.99 -1.84 19.26
CA ARG A 662 -8.44 -2.62 18.10
C ARG A 662 -9.93 -2.93 18.19
N MET A 663 -10.41 -3.36 19.36
CA MET A 663 -11.83 -3.65 19.56
C MET A 663 -12.72 -2.39 19.56
N LYS A 664 -12.22 -1.23 20.00
CA LYS A 664 -12.92 0.06 19.82
C LYS A 664 -13.07 0.39 18.34
N SER A 665 -11.98 0.30 17.58
CA SER A 665 -11.97 0.51 16.13
C SER A 665 -12.95 -0.45 15.44
N PHE A 666 -12.82 -1.76 15.67
CA PHE A 666 -13.69 -2.80 15.11
C PHE A 666 -15.17 -2.52 15.38
N ARG A 667 -15.55 -2.24 16.64
CA ARG A 667 -16.94 -2.00 17.02
C ARG A 667 -17.55 -0.81 16.26
N ILE A 668 -16.81 0.29 16.14
CA ILE A 668 -17.29 1.48 15.42
C ILE A 668 -17.36 1.18 13.91
N SER A 669 -16.33 0.57 13.35
CA SER A 669 -16.27 0.23 11.92
C SER A 669 -17.38 -0.73 11.49
N ILE A 670 -17.62 -1.80 12.26
CA ILE A 670 -18.66 -2.77 11.93
C ILE A 670 -20.07 -2.20 12.14
N GLU A 671 -20.24 -1.32 13.13
CA GLU A 671 -21.50 -0.59 13.32
C GLU A 671 -21.77 0.34 12.14
N GLN A 672 -20.80 1.13 11.68
CA GLN A 672 -20.98 2.00 10.51
C GLN A 672 -21.15 1.22 9.19
N LEU A 673 -20.65 -0.02 9.12
CA LEU A 673 -20.87 -0.90 7.97
C LEU A 673 -22.32 -1.38 7.91
N LEU A 674 -22.86 -1.84 9.04
CA LEU A 674 -24.19 -2.43 9.14
C LEU A 674 -25.30 -1.39 9.38
N TRP A 675 -24.97 -0.17 9.79
CA TRP A 675 -25.87 0.98 9.94
C TRP A 675 -25.25 2.20 9.24
N PRO A 676 -25.35 2.28 7.89
CA PRO A 676 -24.71 3.33 7.09
C PRO A 676 -25.06 4.77 7.51
N GLU A 677 -26.25 4.99 8.07
CA GLU A 677 -26.68 6.27 8.63
C GLU A 677 -25.81 6.77 9.79
N LYS A 678 -25.03 5.88 10.43
CA LYS A 678 -24.10 6.20 11.52
C LYS A 678 -22.69 6.56 11.03
N ARG A 679 -22.44 6.53 9.72
CA ARG A 679 -21.14 6.91 9.15
C ARG A 679 -20.79 8.36 9.51
N TYR A 680 -19.50 8.62 9.68
CA TYR A 680 -19.03 9.99 9.87
C TYR A 680 -19.14 10.81 8.57
N CYS A 681 -19.37 12.11 8.71
CA CYS A 681 -19.47 13.06 7.59
C CYS A 681 -18.22 13.95 7.46
N ASP A 682 -17.35 13.98 8.48
CA ASP A 682 -16.14 14.79 8.50
C ASP A 682 -14.89 13.93 8.75
N GLN A 683 -13.79 14.26 8.06
CA GLN A 683 -12.52 13.54 8.15
C GLN A 683 -11.94 13.55 9.58
N LYS A 684 -12.12 14.64 10.33
CA LYS A 684 -11.62 14.76 11.71
C LYS A 684 -12.20 13.71 12.67
N ASP A 685 -13.40 13.20 12.39
CA ASP A 685 -14.08 12.24 13.26
C ASP A 685 -13.48 10.83 13.16
N LEU A 686 -12.67 10.59 12.12
CA LEU A 686 -11.89 9.36 11.92
C LEU A 686 -10.77 9.20 12.95
N TYR A 687 -10.42 10.23 13.72
CA TYR A 687 -9.28 10.23 14.65
C TYR A 687 -9.71 10.46 16.11
N ALA A 688 -9.05 9.77 17.05
CA ALA A 688 -9.25 9.99 18.49
C ALA A 688 -8.73 11.37 18.95
N ALA A 689 -9.44 12.02 19.87
CA ALA A 689 -9.21 13.40 20.30
C ALA A 689 -7.83 13.66 20.96
N GLU A 690 -7.16 12.62 21.45
CA GLU A 690 -5.85 12.71 22.14
C GLU A 690 -4.65 12.79 21.17
N TYR A 691 -4.89 12.70 19.86
CA TYR A 691 -3.84 12.30 18.94
C TYR A 691 -2.91 13.42 18.44
N ASP A 692 -3.34 14.69 18.46
CA ASP A 692 -2.67 15.73 17.65
C ASP A 692 -2.01 16.88 18.42
N GLY A 693 -1.25 16.60 19.49
CA GLY A 693 -0.08 17.41 19.91
C GLY A 693 -0.19 18.95 20.05
N LYS A 694 -1.40 19.52 19.98
CA LYS A 694 -1.89 20.91 20.00
C LYS A 694 -1.50 21.85 18.84
N GLU A 695 -2.41 22.02 17.87
CA GLU A 695 -3.12 23.29 17.56
C GLU A 695 -4.06 23.10 16.33
N GLY A 696 -5.26 22.60 16.61
CA GLY A 696 -6.46 22.89 15.84
C GLY A 696 -7.50 23.32 16.86
N ALA A 697 -8.01 24.54 16.76
CA ALA A 697 -8.91 25.13 17.74
C ALA A 697 -10.15 24.25 17.99
N TYR A 698 -10.23 23.68 19.19
CA TYR A 698 -11.48 23.56 19.94
C TYR A 698 -11.18 24.06 21.36
N THR A 699 -11.72 25.24 21.66
CA THR A 699 -11.54 25.98 22.91
C THR A 699 -12.11 25.23 24.11
N GLU A 700 -11.54 25.48 25.29
CA GLU A 700 -11.92 24.92 26.62
C GLU A 700 -13.38 25.21 27.07
N GLU A 701 -14.22 25.80 26.22
CA GLU A 701 -15.67 25.86 26.38
C GLU A 701 -16.34 25.05 25.26
N GLY A 702 -16.30 23.72 25.35
CA GLY A 702 -17.13 22.85 24.52
C GLY A 702 -16.57 21.46 24.24
N ALA A 703 -17.21 20.45 24.85
CA ALA A 703 -17.18 19.02 24.50
C ALA A 703 -16.07 18.14 25.10
N TYR A 704 -16.13 17.95 26.42
CA TYR A 704 -16.24 16.59 26.96
C TYR A 704 -17.66 16.39 27.49
N ILE A 705 -18.58 15.91 26.64
CA ILE A 705 -19.83 15.30 27.10
C ILE A 705 -20.10 14.06 26.24
N TYR A 706 -19.96 12.91 26.87
CA TYR A 706 -20.80 11.71 26.79
C TYR A 706 -21.74 11.49 25.59
N GLY A 707 -21.77 10.24 25.13
CA GLY A 707 -22.99 9.59 24.69
C GLY A 707 -23.43 9.94 23.27
N SER A 708 -24.43 9.21 22.79
CA SER A 708 -25.13 9.44 21.53
C SER A 708 -25.59 10.91 21.34
N GLU A 709 -25.75 11.34 20.08
CA GLU A 709 -26.69 12.40 19.63
C GLU A 709 -26.19 13.78 19.17
N THR A 710 -24.90 14.08 18.99
CA THR A 710 -24.53 15.23 18.14
C THR A 710 -23.37 14.91 17.20
N ALA A 711 -23.67 14.13 16.15
CA ALA A 711 -22.93 14.28 14.91
C ALA A 711 -22.89 15.77 14.55
N SER A 712 -21.75 16.29 14.07
CA SER A 712 -21.81 17.49 13.24
C SER A 712 -22.92 17.27 12.22
N SER A 713 -23.80 18.26 12.04
CA SER A 713 -24.91 18.11 11.10
C SER A 713 -24.36 17.59 9.77
N CYS A 714 -24.86 16.43 9.33
CA CYS A 714 -24.54 15.87 8.03
C CYS A 714 -25.27 16.63 6.90
N GLU A 715 -25.99 17.71 7.22
CA GLU A 715 -26.66 18.58 6.26
C GLU A 715 -25.68 19.06 5.18
N GLY A 716 -26.00 18.79 3.91
CA GLY A 716 -25.14 19.10 2.76
C GLY A 716 -23.90 18.20 2.62
N LYS A 717 -23.74 17.17 3.47
CA LYS A 717 -22.60 16.23 3.46
C LYS A 717 -23.04 14.79 3.21
N THR A 718 -24.29 14.55 2.84
CA THR A 718 -24.80 13.25 2.41
C THR A 718 -24.63 13.06 0.90
N TYR A 719 -24.78 11.82 0.45
CA TYR A 719 -24.90 11.47 -0.97
C TYR A 719 -26.01 10.42 -1.15
N LEU A 720 -26.60 10.42 -2.35
CA LEU A 720 -27.65 9.48 -2.71
C LEU A 720 -27.03 8.15 -3.19
N THR A 721 -27.41 7.06 -2.54
CA THR A 721 -27.04 5.68 -2.93
C THR A 721 -27.91 5.17 -4.08
N ARG A 722 -27.55 4.05 -4.70
CA ARG A 722 -28.38 3.41 -5.73
C ARG A 722 -29.78 3.01 -5.22
N SER A 723 -29.94 2.79 -3.91
CA SER A 723 -31.27 2.51 -3.32
C SER A 723 -32.15 3.76 -3.17
N GLY A 724 -31.65 4.95 -3.54
CA GLY A 724 -32.36 6.22 -3.36
C GLY A 724 -32.34 6.73 -1.92
N LYS A 725 -31.46 6.23 -1.05
CA LYS A 725 -31.31 6.69 0.34
C LYS A 725 -30.04 7.51 0.52
N GLU A 726 -30.11 8.50 1.40
CA GLU A 726 -28.98 9.35 1.74
C GLU A 726 -28.09 8.73 2.83
N VAL A 727 -26.77 8.79 2.61
CA VAL A 727 -25.73 8.32 3.53
C VAL A 727 -24.69 9.43 3.73
N PRO A 728 -24.11 9.61 4.94
CA PRO A 728 -22.98 10.51 5.16
C PRO A 728 -21.77 10.21 4.24
N GLY A 729 -21.26 11.24 3.56
CA GLY A 729 -20.22 11.14 2.54
C GLY A 729 -19.03 12.08 2.74
N ILE A 730 -17.88 11.51 3.10
CA ILE A 730 -16.63 12.25 3.27
C ILE A 730 -16.03 12.57 1.89
N ILE A 731 -15.62 13.81 1.67
CA ILE A 731 -14.75 14.25 0.57
C ILE A 731 -13.48 14.80 1.19
N ASP A 732 -12.32 14.36 0.69
CA ASP A 732 -11.04 14.92 1.09
C ASP A 732 -10.89 16.34 0.56
N ARG A 733 -10.63 17.27 1.48
CA ARG A 733 -10.51 18.70 1.18
C ARG A 733 -9.21 19.24 1.75
N THR A 734 -8.66 20.25 1.10
CA THR A 734 -7.50 20.97 1.63
C THR A 734 -7.83 21.55 3.00
N THR A 735 -6.92 21.36 3.95
CA THR A 735 -7.06 21.84 5.33
C THR A 735 -6.53 23.26 5.51
N GLU A 736 -5.74 23.75 4.55
CA GLU A 736 -5.15 25.08 4.52
C GLU A 736 -5.16 25.60 3.08
N ARG A 737 -5.00 26.91 2.93
CA ARG A 737 -4.61 27.48 1.65
C ARG A 737 -3.28 26.89 1.22
N SER A 738 -3.20 26.40 -0.02
CA SER A 738 -2.05 25.60 -0.46
C SER A 738 -1.60 25.86 -1.89
N GLU A 739 -0.36 25.50 -2.19
CA GLU A 739 0.27 25.68 -3.50
C GLU A 739 0.97 24.39 -3.95
N LEU A 740 0.86 24.08 -5.24
CA LEU A 740 1.58 22.97 -5.86
C LEU A 740 2.83 23.52 -6.54
N LYS A 741 4.00 23.16 -6.01
CA LYS A 741 5.30 23.49 -6.61
C LYS A 741 5.80 22.33 -7.46
N ILE A 742 6.11 22.60 -8.72
CA ILE A 742 6.62 21.62 -9.68
C ILE A 742 8.03 22.03 -10.08
N LEU A 743 9.04 21.20 -9.77
CA LEU A 743 10.42 21.47 -10.18
C LEU A 743 10.53 21.65 -11.69
N LYS A 744 11.40 22.56 -12.11
CA LYS A 744 11.73 22.77 -13.53
C LYS A 744 12.22 21.50 -14.22
N SER A 745 12.84 20.57 -13.48
CA SER A 745 13.25 19.25 -13.97
C SER A 745 12.09 18.33 -14.36
N TYR A 746 10.89 18.55 -13.82
CA TYR A 746 9.68 17.80 -14.16
C TYR A 746 8.88 18.44 -15.30
N LEU A 747 9.05 19.73 -15.55
CA LEU A 747 8.31 20.43 -16.60
C LEU A 747 8.71 19.96 -18.00
N PRO A 748 7.80 19.92 -18.99
CA PRO A 748 8.17 19.67 -20.38
C PRO A 748 9.20 20.67 -20.92
N TRP A 749 10.05 20.25 -21.86
CA TRP A 749 11.16 21.07 -22.37
C TRP A 749 10.71 22.43 -22.91
N TYR A 750 9.53 22.51 -23.53
CA TYR A 750 8.95 23.73 -24.07
C TYR A 750 8.38 24.69 -23.01
N ILE A 751 8.21 24.23 -21.76
CA ILE A 751 7.90 25.10 -20.61
C ILE A 751 9.20 25.61 -19.97
N ARG A 752 10.25 24.79 -19.95
CA ARG A 752 11.56 25.13 -19.35
C ARG A 752 12.27 26.33 -20.00
N ILE A 753 11.92 26.67 -21.24
CA ILE A 753 12.50 27.80 -21.99
C ILE A 753 12.01 29.17 -21.47
N PHE A 754 10.90 29.21 -20.72
CA PHE A 754 10.42 30.42 -20.08
C PHE A 754 11.24 30.75 -18.81
N PRO A 755 11.31 32.03 -18.38
CA PRO A 755 12.10 32.46 -17.23
C PRO A 755 11.38 32.16 -15.89
N ILE A 756 11.03 30.90 -15.66
CA ILE A 756 10.22 30.41 -14.53
C ILE A 756 11.08 29.96 -13.32
N GLY A 757 12.20 30.62 -13.04
CA GLY A 757 13.07 30.26 -11.90
C GLY A 757 13.40 28.77 -11.82
N ASP A 758 13.24 28.18 -10.63
CA ASP A 758 13.49 26.77 -10.31
C ASP A 758 12.26 25.84 -10.50
N GLY A 759 11.10 26.38 -10.89
CA GLY A 759 9.87 25.59 -11.03
C GLY A 759 8.61 26.40 -11.38
N LEU A 760 7.50 25.69 -11.58
CA LEU A 760 6.17 26.25 -11.75
C LEU A 760 5.40 26.15 -10.44
N GLU A 761 4.73 27.22 -10.04
CA GLU A 761 3.85 27.24 -8.88
C GLU A 761 2.40 27.36 -9.36
N LEU A 762 1.55 26.41 -8.95
CA LEU A 762 0.12 26.40 -9.23
C LEU A 762 -0.65 26.68 -7.95
N GLY A 763 -1.59 27.62 -8.02
CA GLY A 763 -2.34 28.11 -6.87
C GLY A 763 -2.32 29.65 -6.78
N PRO A 764 -2.58 30.23 -5.59
CA PRO A 764 -2.96 29.53 -4.37
C PRO A 764 -4.34 28.88 -4.48
N PHE A 765 -4.45 27.64 -4.02
CA PHE A 765 -5.73 26.94 -3.86
C PHE A 765 -6.32 27.30 -2.49
N PRO A 766 -7.60 27.72 -2.41
CA PRO A 766 -8.22 28.08 -1.14
C PRO A 766 -8.38 26.84 -0.25
N GLU A 767 -8.56 27.08 1.05
CA GLU A 767 -8.95 26.03 2.00
C GLU A 767 -10.26 25.36 1.54
N GLY A 768 -10.45 24.08 1.82
CA GLY A 768 -11.70 23.38 1.57
C GLY A 768 -11.94 22.94 0.12
N ILE A 769 -10.99 23.13 -0.81
CA ILE A 769 -11.13 22.61 -2.17
C ILE A 769 -10.97 21.07 -2.17
N PRO A 770 -11.75 20.29 -2.94
CA PRO A 770 -11.55 18.85 -3.04
C PRO A 770 -10.14 18.52 -3.52
N VAL A 771 -9.39 17.73 -2.76
CA VAL A 771 -7.98 17.39 -3.09
C VAL A 771 -7.90 16.67 -4.44
N ASN A 772 -8.79 15.69 -4.65
CA ASN A 772 -8.82 14.89 -5.86
C ASN A 772 -9.23 15.66 -7.13
N LEU A 773 -9.65 16.92 -7.01
CA LEU A 773 -9.96 17.75 -8.18
C LEU A 773 -8.66 18.10 -8.92
N ILE A 774 -7.58 18.26 -8.17
CA ILE A 774 -6.26 18.62 -8.69
C ILE A 774 -5.36 17.39 -8.79
N SER A 775 -5.35 16.50 -7.79
CA SER A 775 -4.44 15.34 -7.79
C SER A 775 -4.75 14.31 -8.87
N ASN A 776 -5.99 14.28 -9.38
CA ASN A 776 -6.43 13.31 -10.39
C ASN A 776 -6.48 13.87 -11.81
N ILE A 777 -5.90 15.05 -12.05
CA ILE A 777 -5.84 15.64 -13.39
C ILE A 777 -4.98 14.74 -14.29
N ASN A 778 -5.53 14.34 -15.44
CA ASN A 778 -4.82 13.52 -16.41
C ASN A 778 -3.64 14.30 -17.04
N MET A 779 -2.40 14.04 -16.66
CA MET A 779 -1.26 14.74 -17.30
C MET A 779 -0.85 14.14 -18.66
N GLU A 780 -1.43 13.00 -19.05
CA GLU A 780 -1.26 12.34 -20.36
C GLU A 780 -2.32 12.73 -21.40
N MET A 781 -3.11 13.78 -21.13
CA MET A 781 -4.08 14.35 -22.07
C MET A 781 -3.53 14.48 -23.50
N ASP A 782 -4.38 14.20 -24.48
CA ASP A 782 -4.06 14.46 -25.88
C ASP A 782 -3.98 15.97 -26.17
N LEU A 783 -3.52 16.33 -27.37
CA LEU A 783 -3.34 17.73 -27.75
C LEU A 783 -4.67 18.50 -27.79
N GLY A 784 -5.77 17.84 -28.18
CA GLY A 784 -7.10 18.45 -28.24
C GLY A 784 -7.62 18.78 -26.84
N GLN A 785 -7.52 17.83 -25.91
CA GLN A 785 -7.88 18.02 -24.49
C GLN A 785 -7.04 19.13 -23.85
N LYS A 786 -5.71 19.14 -24.08
CA LYS A 786 -4.82 20.21 -23.60
C LYS A 786 -5.22 21.59 -24.11
N ILE A 787 -5.55 21.69 -25.40
CA ILE A 787 -6.00 22.93 -26.02
C ILE A 787 -7.35 23.36 -25.42
N SER A 788 -8.32 22.45 -25.29
CA SER A 788 -9.63 22.74 -24.71
C SER A 788 -9.49 23.27 -23.28
N LEU A 789 -8.81 22.52 -22.41
CA LEU A 789 -8.58 22.94 -21.02
C LEU A 789 -7.88 24.29 -20.93
N SER A 790 -6.87 24.54 -21.79
CA SER A 790 -6.17 25.83 -21.81
C SER A 790 -7.10 26.98 -22.24
N TRP A 791 -7.98 26.75 -23.22
CA TRP A 791 -8.99 27.73 -23.62
C TRP A 791 -10.02 27.98 -22.54
N ASP A 792 -10.49 26.94 -21.85
CA ASP A 792 -11.45 27.07 -20.76
C ASP A 792 -10.81 27.81 -19.57
N VAL A 793 -9.58 27.47 -19.18
CA VAL A 793 -8.83 28.22 -18.16
C VAL A 793 -8.69 29.69 -18.58
N LEU A 794 -8.31 29.99 -19.83
CA LEU A 794 -8.22 31.37 -20.32
C LEU A 794 -9.58 32.09 -20.32
N LYS A 795 -10.66 31.39 -20.68
CA LYS A 795 -12.02 31.94 -20.75
C LYS A 795 -12.57 32.27 -19.36
N TYR A 796 -12.37 31.38 -18.40
CA TYR A 796 -12.94 31.50 -17.06
C TYR A 796 -12.06 32.27 -16.09
N VAL A 797 -10.74 32.06 -16.11
CA VAL A 797 -9.78 32.78 -15.26
C VAL A 797 -9.37 34.11 -15.89
N GLY A 798 -9.21 34.18 -17.21
CA GLY A 798 -8.96 35.43 -17.94
C GLY A 798 -7.85 36.28 -17.33
N TRP A 799 -8.16 37.54 -16.99
CA TRP A 799 -7.22 38.48 -16.38
C TRP A 799 -6.98 38.24 -14.88
N ASP A 800 -7.81 37.42 -14.22
CA ASP A 800 -7.62 37.08 -12.81
C ASP A 800 -6.35 36.24 -12.59
N ILE A 801 -5.71 35.72 -13.65
CA ILE A 801 -4.39 35.10 -13.57
C ILE A 801 -3.34 36.04 -12.96
N PHE A 802 -3.42 37.35 -13.22
CA PHE A 802 -2.53 38.34 -12.60
C PHE A 802 -2.84 38.54 -11.11
N THR A 803 -4.12 38.42 -10.73
CA THR A 803 -4.53 38.42 -9.33
C THR A 803 -4.00 37.18 -8.61
N LEU A 804 -4.08 36.00 -9.23
CA LEU A 804 -3.51 34.76 -8.70
C LEU A 804 -1.98 34.85 -8.55
N TRP A 805 -1.27 35.36 -9.55
CA TRP A 805 0.18 35.59 -9.44
C TRP A 805 0.54 36.55 -8.31
N LYS A 806 -0.21 37.65 -8.16
CA LYS A 806 -0.02 38.56 -7.02
C LYS A 806 -0.30 37.86 -5.69
N ALA A 807 -1.28 36.97 -5.65
CA ALA A 807 -1.62 36.20 -4.45
C ALA A 807 -0.56 35.16 -4.08
N GLN A 808 0.22 34.65 -5.04
CA GLN A 808 1.38 33.80 -4.77
C GLN A 808 2.50 34.59 -4.06
N GLU A 809 2.74 35.84 -4.46
CA GLU A 809 3.76 36.69 -3.83
C GLU A 809 3.29 37.31 -2.50
N ASP A 810 2.01 37.71 -2.42
CA ASP A 810 1.38 38.28 -1.23
C ASP A 810 0.04 37.55 -0.98
N PRO A 811 0.02 36.47 -0.19
CA PRO A 811 -1.19 35.73 0.12
C PRO A 811 -2.31 36.60 0.72
N LYS A 812 -2.00 37.72 1.38
CA LYS A 812 -3.02 38.61 1.96
C LYS A 812 -3.73 39.48 0.93
N SER A 813 -3.26 39.49 -0.32
CA SER A 813 -3.83 40.30 -1.39
C SER A 813 -5.18 39.78 -1.91
N ILE A 814 -5.59 38.56 -1.54
CA ILE A 814 -6.86 37.95 -1.93
C ILE A 814 -7.47 37.11 -0.81
N THR A 815 -8.79 37.14 -0.70
CA THR A 815 -9.56 36.29 0.23
C THR A 815 -9.85 34.91 -0.38
N ASP A 816 -10.13 33.92 0.47
CA ASP A 816 -10.52 32.58 -0.01
C ASP A 816 -11.87 32.59 -0.75
N GLU A 817 -12.77 33.52 -0.44
CA GLU A 817 -14.03 33.70 -1.16
C GLU A 817 -13.80 34.17 -2.60
N GLU A 818 -12.91 35.15 -2.78
CA GLU A 818 -12.49 35.62 -4.10
C GLU A 818 -11.77 34.52 -4.89
N LEU A 819 -10.87 33.75 -4.25
CA LEU A 819 -10.22 32.60 -4.89
C LEU A 819 -11.23 31.55 -5.35
N ARG A 820 -12.21 31.18 -4.50
CA ARG A 820 -13.28 30.25 -4.90
C ARG A 820 -14.09 30.78 -6.06
N LYS A 821 -14.36 32.09 -6.11
CA LYS A 821 -15.07 32.71 -7.23
C LYS A 821 -14.26 32.59 -8.53
N ILE A 822 -12.97 32.90 -8.51
CA ILE A 822 -12.07 32.78 -9.67
C ILE A 822 -12.01 31.32 -10.16
N LEU A 823 -11.83 30.37 -9.23
CA LEU A 823 -11.65 28.96 -9.55
C LEU A 823 -12.97 28.24 -9.90
N SER A 824 -14.13 28.76 -9.49
CA SER A 824 -15.42 28.11 -9.73
C SER A 824 -15.71 27.88 -11.21
N GLY A 825 -15.27 28.78 -12.10
CA GLY A 825 -15.49 28.66 -13.54
C GLY A 825 -14.70 27.54 -14.20
N ILE A 826 -13.63 27.05 -13.57
CA ILE A 826 -12.81 25.95 -14.09
C ILE A 826 -13.11 24.60 -13.42
N LEU A 827 -14.09 24.53 -12.52
CA LEU A 827 -14.46 23.27 -11.84
C LEU A 827 -14.87 22.18 -12.85
N ASP A 828 -15.86 22.47 -13.71
CA ASP A 828 -16.35 21.51 -14.69
C ASP A 828 -15.26 21.13 -15.72
N PRO A 829 -14.49 22.10 -16.29
CA PRO A 829 -13.33 21.76 -17.12
C PRO A 829 -12.31 20.85 -16.44
N LEU A 830 -12.06 21.01 -15.14
CA LEU A 830 -11.16 20.13 -14.40
C LEU A 830 -11.76 18.74 -14.17
N LEU A 831 -13.08 18.62 -14.00
CA LEU A 831 -13.78 17.34 -13.90
C LEU A 831 -13.73 16.55 -15.23
N GLU A 832 -13.82 17.24 -16.37
CA GLU A 832 -13.72 16.61 -17.70
C GLU A 832 -12.38 15.93 -17.97
N VAL A 833 -11.31 16.43 -17.35
CA VAL A 833 -9.95 15.88 -17.48
C VAL A 833 -9.50 15.07 -16.26
N ASN A 834 -10.42 14.76 -15.34
CA ASN A 834 -10.14 14.01 -14.13
C ASN A 834 -10.18 12.49 -14.39
N LYS A 835 -9.11 11.76 -14.06
CA LYS A 835 -9.06 10.30 -14.27
C LYS A 835 -9.92 9.50 -13.28
N CYS A 836 -10.32 10.10 -12.15
CA CYS A 836 -11.29 9.50 -11.24
C CYS A 836 -12.16 10.60 -10.57
N PRO A 837 -13.31 10.94 -11.16
CA PRO A 837 -14.21 11.97 -10.65
C PRO A 837 -15.13 11.48 -9.50
N ASP A 838 -14.74 10.43 -8.77
CA ASP A 838 -15.47 9.96 -7.57
C ASP A 838 -14.78 10.45 -6.30
N PHE A 839 -15.40 11.44 -5.66
CA PHE A 839 -14.83 12.15 -4.52
C PHE A 839 -15.25 11.59 -3.16
N VAL A 840 -16.27 10.71 -3.12
CA VAL A 840 -16.82 10.23 -1.84
C VAL A 840 -16.04 9.01 -1.37
N VAL A 841 -15.16 9.22 -0.38
CA VAL A 841 -14.11 8.26 -0.03
C VAL A 841 -14.56 7.17 0.95
N ASN A 842 -15.67 7.36 1.66
CA ASN A 842 -16.24 6.41 2.62
C ASN A 842 -17.42 5.60 2.03
N ARG A 843 -17.39 5.42 0.71
CA ARG A 843 -18.29 4.54 -0.05
C ARG A 843 -17.91 3.07 0.13
N GLY A 844 -18.92 2.22 0.28
CA GLY A 844 -18.74 0.79 0.49
C GLY A 844 -20.05 0.03 0.35
N HIS A 845 -19.96 -1.29 0.24
CA HIS A 845 -21.14 -2.11 -0.02
C HIS A 845 -22.20 -2.01 1.08
N TYR A 846 -23.44 -2.23 0.69
CA TYR A 846 -24.61 -2.10 1.58
C TYR A 846 -25.25 -3.43 1.96
N PHE A 847 -24.57 -4.56 1.72
CA PHE A 847 -25.04 -5.89 2.11
C PHE A 847 -25.42 -5.96 3.60
N GLY A 848 -26.58 -6.57 3.87
CA GLY A 848 -27.14 -6.66 5.21
C GLY A 848 -27.87 -5.40 5.71
N THR A 849 -27.96 -4.36 4.89
CA THR A 849 -28.64 -3.10 5.20
C THR A 849 -29.80 -2.85 4.26
N ASP A 850 -30.66 -1.90 4.62
CA ASP A 850 -31.77 -1.42 3.79
C ASP A 850 -31.34 -0.36 2.76
N TYR A 851 -30.04 -0.08 2.66
CA TYR A 851 -29.40 0.70 1.60
C TYR A 851 -28.97 -0.17 0.41
N LEU A 852 -29.07 -1.50 0.52
CA LEU A 852 -28.89 -2.36 -0.64
C LEU A 852 -30.11 -2.21 -1.56
N PRO A 853 -29.91 -1.98 -2.87
CA PRO A 853 -31.02 -1.82 -3.81
C PRO A 853 -31.91 -3.08 -3.91
N ALA A 854 -33.20 -2.88 -4.10
CA ALA A 854 -34.19 -3.97 -4.06
C ALA A 854 -34.00 -5.00 -5.18
N GLU A 855 -33.46 -4.58 -6.33
CA GLU A 855 -33.12 -5.44 -7.46
C GLU A 855 -32.01 -6.46 -7.16
N GLU A 856 -31.26 -6.29 -6.07
CA GLU A 856 -30.27 -7.29 -5.62
C GLU A 856 -30.91 -8.48 -4.91
N HIS A 857 -32.23 -8.46 -4.70
CA HIS A 857 -33.01 -9.58 -4.15
C HIS A 857 -32.51 -10.13 -2.80
N ARG A 858 -31.90 -9.27 -1.97
CA ARG A 858 -31.50 -9.58 -0.59
C ARG A 858 -32.26 -8.71 0.39
N THR A 859 -32.72 -9.32 1.47
CA THR A 859 -33.48 -8.65 2.52
C THR A 859 -32.55 -7.99 3.52
N ALA A 860 -32.86 -6.76 3.93
CA ALA A 860 -32.15 -6.07 4.99
C ALA A 860 -32.24 -6.86 6.32
N LEU A 861 -31.13 -6.91 7.06
CA LEU A 861 -31.10 -7.56 8.37
C LEU A 861 -31.78 -6.67 9.41
N ASN A 862 -32.51 -7.28 10.34
CA ASN A 862 -32.94 -6.58 11.55
C ASN A 862 -31.76 -6.40 12.52
N ASP A 863 -31.94 -5.56 13.55
CA ASP A 863 -30.88 -5.27 14.52
C ASP A 863 -30.39 -6.49 15.30
N SER A 864 -31.26 -7.46 15.59
CA SER A 864 -30.86 -8.69 16.28
C SER A 864 -29.94 -9.54 15.41
N ASP A 865 -30.22 -9.62 14.11
CA ASP A 865 -29.41 -10.37 13.15
C ASP A 865 -28.07 -9.71 12.89
N LYS A 866 -28.05 -8.37 12.78
CA LYS A 866 -26.80 -7.60 12.68
C LYS A 866 -25.92 -7.84 13.91
N ARG A 867 -26.49 -7.82 15.12
CA ARG A 867 -25.74 -8.08 16.36
C ARG A 867 -25.22 -9.51 16.43
N ALA A 868 -26.03 -10.51 16.07
CA ALA A 868 -25.59 -11.90 16.03
C ALA A 868 -24.47 -12.13 15.00
N LEU A 869 -24.55 -11.48 13.84
CA LEU A 869 -23.48 -11.49 12.83
C LEU A 869 -22.18 -10.93 13.41
N ILE A 870 -22.23 -9.78 14.10
CA ILE A 870 -21.05 -9.18 14.72
C ILE A 870 -20.40 -10.16 15.71
N GLU A 871 -21.18 -10.84 16.54
CA GLU A 871 -20.64 -11.81 17.49
C GLU A 871 -19.92 -12.97 16.78
N PHE A 872 -20.44 -13.46 15.65
CA PHE A 872 -19.76 -14.48 14.86
C PHE A 872 -18.48 -13.93 14.19
N LEU A 873 -18.50 -12.71 13.64
CA LEU A 873 -17.32 -12.10 13.00
C LEU A 873 -16.15 -11.91 13.97
N LYS A 874 -16.39 -11.72 15.27
CA LYS A 874 -15.32 -11.65 16.28
C LYS A 874 -14.56 -12.97 16.47
N THR A 875 -15.14 -14.09 16.02
CA THR A 875 -14.51 -15.42 16.11
C THR A 875 -13.56 -15.74 14.97
N MET A 876 -13.58 -14.91 13.90
CA MET A 876 -12.87 -15.12 12.63
C MET A 876 -11.44 -14.60 12.62
#